data_AF-A0A7X1IFT6-F1
#
_entry.id   AF-A0A7X1IFT6-F1
#
_cell.length_a   1.000
_cell.length_b   1.000
_cell.length_c   1.000
_cell.angle_alpha   90.00
_cell.angle_beta   90.00
_cell.angle_gamma   90.00
#
_symmetry.space_group_name_H-M   'P 1'
#
loop_
_entity.id
_entity.type
_entity.pdbx_description
1 polymer ?
#
loop_
_entity_poly.entity_id
_entity_poly.type
_entity_poly.pdbx_seq_one_letter_code
_entity_poly.pdbx_strand_id
1 'polypeptide(L)'
;MGTGDGAVIGTTKIVDNGPANARWNLVIMGDGYRATELGQFAANAQSFVTTLFATAPFTGLRPAINVYRMDVRSSDSGADDPTACGGTGAAPATYFDAAFCHNGTRRLLTVNTGTALAVAGQQVPQWNMVMVIVNSTVYGGSGGSVAVFSLAPNANEIGLHEMGHTAFGLADEYEYYLGCGVDTNRNTHPAVEPAQPNVTIDPNRATNKWRDLVAPATAMPTTRNPNCALCDTQPNPVGAATVGAFEGADYYHCAAFRPQYNCRMRVLGQPFCAVCQRRIRQTLLPRLPANRVTSVARTSGHLDVFWVNSDGKVWSNWWDQQAGNSWGDHGAFPIARDWPVPAAHDTGVTSVARTSGHLDVFWAGTDGKVWSNWWDQNAGAGWYDHGAFPIAREFPVPAAPGTGIASVARTSGHLDVFWAGTDGKIWSNWWDQNAGAGWYDHGAFPIARDFPVQAAPGTAVTSVARTSGHLDVFWAGTDGKIWSNWWDQATGNGWYDHGAFPIAARFPVPVAPGSGVAAVARTSGHLDVFWAGTDGKIWSNWWDQATGNGWYDHGAFPIAASFPVPAAPGTGVAAVARTSGHLDVFWVGTDGKVWSAWWDQIAGMGWYDHGVFPIAAQWPVPAVPGSGVTAVARTSGHLDVFWAGSNGRVWSAWWDQQAGNGWYDHGVFSI
;
A
#
# COMPACT_ATOMS: atom_id res chain seq x y z
N MET A 1 -12.71 13.02 38.92
CA MET A 1 -11.76 14.12 38.63
C MET A 1 -11.88 14.49 37.15
N GLY A 2 -11.10 15.42 36.59
CA GLY A 2 -11.30 15.81 35.18
C GLY A 2 -10.34 16.90 34.65
N THR A 3 -10.74 17.63 33.61
CA THR A 3 -9.85 18.57 32.90
C THR A 3 -9.32 19.73 33.74
N GLY A 4 -9.90 19.99 34.93
CA GLY A 4 -9.36 20.94 35.91
C GLY A 4 -8.13 20.42 36.67
N ASP A 5 -7.88 19.12 36.64
CA ASP A 5 -6.82 18.43 37.38
C ASP A 5 -5.54 18.26 36.55
N GLY A 6 -5.29 19.20 35.63
CA GLY A 6 -4.18 19.11 34.71
C GLY A 6 -4.25 20.08 33.54
N ALA A 7 -3.43 19.85 32.52
CA ALA A 7 -3.45 20.62 31.27
C ALA A 7 -2.77 19.85 30.13
N VAL A 8 -3.23 20.10 28.90
CA VAL A 8 -2.49 19.73 27.68
C VAL A 8 -1.30 20.67 27.56
N ILE A 9 -0.09 20.11 27.53
CA ILE A 9 1.16 20.87 27.46
C ILE A 9 1.61 21.05 26.01
N GLY A 10 1.50 20.00 25.19
CA GLY A 10 1.87 20.07 23.80
C GLY A 10 1.67 18.76 23.05
N THR A 11 1.74 18.85 21.73
CA THR A 11 1.61 17.71 20.83
C THR A 11 2.86 17.64 19.95
N THR A 12 3.52 16.48 19.95
CA THR A 12 4.71 16.21 19.13
C THR A 12 4.42 15.03 18.22
N LYS A 13 4.65 15.19 16.91
CA LYS A 13 4.63 14.09 15.97
C LYS A 13 5.95 13.32 16.08
N ILE A 14 5.95 12.23 16.84
CA ILE A 14 7.16 11.43 17.12
C ILE A 14 7.47 10.41 16.02
N VAL A 15 6.51 10.14 15.14
CA VAL A 15 6.72 9.38 13.90
C VAL A 15 6.02 10.13 12.76
N ASP A 16 6.81 10.59 11.80
CA ASP A 16 6.35 11.30 10.61
C ASP A 16 6.64 10.49 9.35
N ASN A 17 5.59 9.95 8.73
CA ASN A 17 5.64 9.26 7.44
C ASN A 17 4.87 10.01 6.35
N GLY A 18 4.54 11.29 6.57
CA GLY A 18 3.79 12.13 5.63
C GLY A 18 2.57 12.84 6.25
N PRO A 19 1.81 13.59 5.44
CA PRO A 19 0.71 14.41 5.92
C PRO A 19 -0.41 13.57 6.55
N ALA A 20 -1.10 14.14 7.54
CA ALA A 20 -2.08 13.40 8.36
C ALA A 20 -3.28 12.88 7.54
N ASN A 21 -3.70 13.58 6.49
CA ASN A 21 -4.78 13.13 5.62
C ASN A 21 -4.43 11.85 4.83
N ALA A 22 -3.15 11.57 4.61
CA ALA A 22 -2.67 10.44 3.80
C ALA A 22 -2.25 9.21 4.62
N ARG A 23 -2.11 9.36 5.94
CA ARG A 23 -1.63 8.30 6.85
C ARG A 23 -2.69 7.88 7.86
N TRP A 24 -2.44 6.77 8.53
CA TRP A 24 -3.17 6.36 9.71
C TRP A 24 -2.52 7.00 10.94
N ASN A 25 -3.24 7.87 11.66
CA ASN A 25 -2.67 8.67 12.74
C ASN A 25 -3.05 8.09 14.11
N LEU A 26 -2.04 7.61 14.84
CA LEU A 26 -2.14 7.18 16.23
C LEU A 26 -1.84 8.36 17.16
N VAL A 27 -2.75 8.64 18.09
CA VAL A 27 -2.55 9.62 19.17
C VAL A 27 -2.31 8.87 20.48
N ILE A 28 -1.16 9.10 21.11
CA ILE A 28 -0.79 8.54 22.41
C ILE A 28 -0.78 9.68 23.43
N MET A 29 -1.58 9.56 24.48
CA MET A 29 -1.69 10.52 25.58
C MET A 29 -1.28 9.85 26.90
N GLY A 30 -0.87 10.65 27.88
CA GLY A 30 -0.60 10.18 29.23
C GLY A 30 -1.73 10.56 30.18
N ASP A 31 -2.00 9.73 31.18
CA ASP A 31 -2.77 10.14 32.37
C ASP A 31 -2.05 9.74 33.66
N GLY A 32 -2.21 10.57 34.70
CA GLY A 32 -1.51 10.36 35.98
C GLY A 32 -0.01 10.68 35.92
N TYR A 33 0.44 11.49 34.97
CA TYR A 33 1.83 11.98 34.94
C TYR A 33 1.87 13.45 35.37
N ARG A 34 2.61 13.73 36.44
CA ARG A 34 2.92 15.10 36.87
C ARG A 34 3.86 15.80 35.89
N ALA A 35 4.00 17.11 36.04
CA ALA A 35 4.93 17.90 35.22
C ALA A 35 6.36 17.32 35.21
N THR A 36 6.84 16.86 36.35
CA THR A 36 8.17 16.24 36.52
C THR A 36 8.28 14.84 35.93
N GLU A 37 7.17 14.22 35.55
CA GLU A 37 7.09 12.84 35.06
C GLU A 37 6.81 12.78 33.55
N LEU A 38 6.61 13.93 32.88
CA LEU A 38 6.39 13.96 31.42
C LEU A 38 7.58 13.39 30.63
N GLY A 39 8.80 13.47 31.17
CA GLY A 39 9.96 12.77 30.60
C GLY A 39 9.81 11.25 30.63
N GLN A 40 9.22 10.70 31.71
CA GLN A 40 8.90 9.28 31.81
C GLN A 40 7.77 8.90 30.85
N PHE A 41 6.72 9.71 30.74
CA PHE A 41 5.67 9.50 29.75
C PHE A 41 6.23 9.46 28.33
N ALA A 42 7.11 10.40 27.98
CA ALA A 42 7.77 10.41 26.67
C ALA A 42 8.55 9.12 26.40
N ALA A 43 9.29 8.61 27.39
CA ALA A 43 9.99 7.34 27.30
C ALA A 43 9.03 6.14 27.14
N ASN A 44 7.93 6.13 27.89
CA ASN A 44 6.90 5.08 27.82
C ASN A 44 6.22 5.05 26.44
N ALA A 45 5.83 6.22 25.91
CA ALA A 45 5.27 6.33 24.56
C ALA A 45 6.25 5.85 23.50
N GLN A 46 7.53 6.23 23.59
CA GLN A 46 8.56 5.79 22.65
C GLN A 46 8.82 4.28 22.75
N SER A 47 8.79 3.71 23.95
CA SER A 47 8.91 2.27 24.19
C SER A 47 7.76 1.52 23.51
N PHE A 48 6.52 1.97 23.69
CA PHE A 48 5.36 1.38 23.01
C PHE A 48 5.50 1.43 21.48
N VAL A 49 5.87 2.59 20.92
CA VAL A 49 6.07 2.77 19.47
C VAL A 49 7.16 1.84 18.94
N THR A 50 8.23 1.64 19.71
CA THR A 50 9.32 0.72 19.36
C THR A 50 8.82 -0.73 19.31
N THR A 51 8.05 -1.16 20.31
CA THR A 51 7.44 -2.50 20.33
C THR A 51 6.40 -2.67 19.22
N LEU A 52 5.58 -1.65 18.94
CA LEU A 52 4.62 -1.64 17.83
C LEU A 52 5.31 -1.97 16.52
N PHE A 53 6.35 -1.22 16.14
CA PHE A 53 7.06 -1.44 14.88
C PHE A 53 8.01 -2.63 14.87
N ALA A 54 8.23 -3.30 16.01
CA ALA A 54 8.89 -4.60 16.08
C ALA A 54 7.91 -5.79 15.96
N THR A 55 6.60 -5.54 16.03
CA THR A 55 5.56 -6.58 16.04
C THR A 55 4.96 -6.76 14.64
N ALA A 56 4.87 -8.00 14.14
CA ALA A 56 4.18 -8.27 12.89
C ALA A 56 2.65 -8.07 13.03
N PRO A 57 1.97 -7.48 12.03
CA PRO A 57 2.47 -7.10 10.71
C PRO A 57 2.98 -5.65 10.61
N PHE A 58 3.04 -4.90 11.71
CA PHE A 58 3.42 -3.48 11.72
C PHE A 58 4.86 -3.21 11.28
N THR A 59 5.75 -4.19 11.42
CA THR A 59 7.13 -4.15 10.91
C THR A 59 7.20 -3.71 9.45
N GLY A 60 6.29 -4.22 8.61
CA GLY A 60 6.15 -3.85 7.20
C GLY A 60 5.00 -2.87 6.93
N LEU A 61 4.48 -2.17 7.94
CA LEU A 61 3.42 -1.19 7.78
C LEU A 61 3.76 0.15 8.41
N ARG A 62 4.99 0.32 8.93
CA ARG A 62 5.45 1.58 9.52
C ARG A 62 5.20 2.80 8.61
N PRO A 63 5.46 2.77 7.29
CA PRO A 63 5.22 3.92 6.42
C PRO A 63 3.76 4.37 6.33
N ALA A 64 2.80 3.53 6.75
CA ALA A 64 1.38 3.87 6.77
C ALA A 64 0.96 4.66 8.01
N ILE A 65 1.79 4.73 9.06
CA ILE A 65 1.39 5.17 10.39
C ILE A 65 2.15 6.43 10.80
N ASN A 66 1.43 7.50 11.13
CA ASN A 66 1.98 8.59 11.94
C ASN A 66 1.70 8.33 13.41
N VAL A 67 2.59 8.80 14.29
CA VAL A 67 2.36 8.77 15.74
C VAL A 67 2.53 10.17 16.33
N TYR A 68 1.50 10.61 17.03
CA TYR A 68 1.46 11.86 17.78
C TYR A 68 1.50 11.53 19.27
N ARG A 69 2.53 12.01 19.96
CA ARG A 69 2.58 12.03 21.43
C ARG A 69 1.96 13.33 21.91
N MET A 70 1.00 13.24 22.81
CA MET A 70 0.43 14.41 23.48
C MET A 70 0.83 14.40 24.94
N ASP A 71 1.61 15.40 25.32
CA ASP A 71 2.06 15.59 26.69
C ASP A 71 0.92 16.23 27.49
N VAL A 72 0.26 15.42 28.31
CA VAL A 72 -0.83 15.83 29.18
C VAL A 72 -0.36 15.71 30.62
N ARG A 73 -0.35 16.84 31.33
CA ARG A 73 0.01 16.90 32.74
C ARG A 73 -1.22 16.64 33.60
N SER A 74 -1.10 15.77 34.58
CA SER A 74 -2.01 15.60 35.73
C SER A 74 -1.49 16.31 36.98
N SER A 75 -2.38 16.67 37.91
CA SER A 75 -2.03 17.21 39.22
C SER A 75 -1.33 16.14 40.08
N ASP A 76 -1.85 14.92 40.06
CA ASP A 76 -1.31 13.79 40.79
C ASP A 76 -0.79 12.66 39.91
N SER A 77 0.07 11.84 40.52
CA SER A 77 0.57 10.62 39.91
C SER A 77 -0.34 9.45 40.25
N GLY A 78 -0.59 8.56 39.29
CA GLY A 78 -1.32 7.31 39.52
C GLY A 78 -2.66 7.22 38.79
N ALA A 79 -3.54 6.40 39.33
CA ALA A 79 -4.92 6.22 38.91
C ALA A 79 -5.76 5.83 40.14
N ASP A 80 -7.07 6.03 40.07
CA ASP A 80 -7.99 5.65 41.13
C ASP A 80 -7.97 4.13 41.34
N ASP A 81 -7.83 3.73 42.60
CA ASP A 81 -7.61 2.35 43.00
C ASP A 81 -8.56 1.91 44.14
N PRO A 82 -9.86 1.69 43.85
CA PRO A 82 -10.89 1.53 44.88
C PRO A 82 -10.70 0.31 45.79
N THR A 83 -10.84 0.49 47.11
CA THR A 83 -10.77 -0.60 48.11
C THR A 83 -11.85 -1.65 47.92
N ALA A 84 -13.03 -1.26 47.43
CA ALA A 84 -14.15 -2.16 47.12
C ALA A 84 -13.80 -3.26 46.10
N CYS A 85 -12.66 -3.12 45.41
CA CYS A 85 -12.17 -4.05 44.41
C CYS A 85 -10.86 -4.73 44.80
N GLY A 86 -10.38 -4.57 46.04
CA GLY A 86 -9.03 -4.99 46.44
C GLY A 86 -7.94 -4.00 46.03
N GLY A 87 -8.28 -2.74 45.79
CA GLY A 87 -7.34 -1.63 45.62
C GLY A 87 -6.88 -1.01 46.95
N THR A 88 -5.97 -0.05 46.87
CA THR A 88 -5.35 0.67 47.99
C THR A 88 -6.21 1.79 48.57
N GLY A 89 -7.24 2.24 47.85
CA GLY A 89 -8.04 3.42 48.17
C GLY A 89 -7.47 4.73 47.62
N ALA A 90 -6.40 4.68 46.81
CA ALA A 90 -5.87 5.87 46.15
C ALA A 90 -6.91 6.50 45.21
N ALA A 91 -7.00 7.83 45.21
CA ALA A 91 -7.88 8.59 44.33
C ALA A 91 -7.18 9.88 43.83
N PRO A 92 -6.09 9.76 43.03
CA PRO A 92 -5.30 10.90 42.56
C PRO A 92 -6.07 11.77 41.56
N ALA A 93 -5.88 13.09 41.65
CA ALA A 93 -6.43 14.04 40.70
C ALA A 93 -5.71 13.98 39.34
N THR A 94 -6.25 13.17 38.42
CA THR A 94 -5.72 13.01 37.06
C THR A 94 -6.61 13.65 36.00
N TYR A 95 -6.00 14.02 34.87
CA TYR A 95 -6.64 14.82 33.84
C TYR A 95 -7.76 14.08 33.11
N PHE A 96 -7.55 12.79 32.82
CA PHE A 96 -8.54 11.93 32.18
C PHE A 96 -9.30 11.03 33.16
N ASP A 97 -9.13 11.22 34.47
CA ASP A 97 -9.83 10.46 35.52
C ASP A 97 -9.65 8.93 35.38
N ALA A 98 -8.40 8.50 35.20
CA ALA A 98 -8.06 7.08 35.10
C ALA A 98 -8.46 6.32 36.36
N ALA A 99 -9.21 5.23 36.21
CA ALA A 99 -9.71 4.44 37.32
C ALA A 99 -9.72 2.93 37.02
N PHE A 100 -9.26 2.15 37.99
CA PHE A 100 -9.43 0.70 38.01
C PHE A 100 -10.84 0.30 38.50
N CYS A 101 -11.15 -0.99 38.41
CA CYS A 101 -12.40 -1.56 38.90
C CYS A 101 -13.65 -1.09 38.16
N HIS A 102 -13.54 -0.78 36.87
CA HIS A 102 -14.75 -0.55 36.10
C HIS A 102 -15.60 -1.84 36.05
N ASN A 103 -16.91 -1.73 36.24
CA ASN A 103 -17.86 -2.84 36.33
C ASN A 103 -17.45 -3.96 37.31
N GLY A 104 -16.79 -3.62 38.42
CA GLY A 104 -16.39 -4.59 39.45
C GLY A 104 -15.20 -5.48 39.06
N THR A 105 -14.56 -5.23 37.91
CA THR A 105 -13.44 -6.03 37.43
C THR A 105 -12.13 -5.33 37.78
N ARG A 106 -11.37 -5.88 38.74
CA ARG A 106 -10.13 -5.27 39.28
C ARG A 106 -9.16 -4.75 38.22
N ARG A 107 -8.94 -5.53 37.16
CA ARG A 107 -7.99 -5.24 36.07
C ARG A 107 -8.55 -4.29 35.00
N LEU A 108 -9.84 -3.99 35.02
CA LEU A 108 -10.46 -3.13 34.02
C LEU A 108 -10.14 -1.68 34.35
N LEU A 109 -9.18 -1.12 33.60
CA LEU A 109 -8.66 0.22 33.75
C LEU A 109 -9.24 1.09 32.64
N THR A 110 -9.95 2.15 33.01
CA THR A 110 -10.61 3.04 32.06
C THR A 110 -10.23 4.49 32.31
N VAL A 111 -10.50 5.35 31.33
CA VAL A 111 -10.40 6.82 31.45
C VAL A 111 -11.73 7.44 31.02
N ASN A 112 -11.89 8.75 31.21
CA ASN A 112 -12.97 9.50 30.58
C ASN A 112 -12.79 9.56 29.06
N THR A 113 -13.39 8.60 28.36
CA THR A 113 -13.34 8.45 26.91
C THR A 113 -13.78 9.70 26.16
N GLY A 114 -14.84 10.38 26.63
CA GLY A 114 -15.35 11.58 25.98
C GLY A 114 -14.32 12.71 25.98
N THR A 115 -13.69 12.96 27.13
CA THR A 115 -12.62 13.94 27.28
C THR A 115 -11.39 13.57 26.44
N ALA A 116 -10.96 12.30 26.48
CA ALA A 116 -9.81 11.82 25.71
C ALA A 116 -9.99 12.05 24.20
N LEU A 117 -11.16 11.68 23.64
CA LEU A 117 -11.46 11.87 22.22
C LEU A 117 -11.61 13.35 21.85
N ALA A 118 -12.23 14.17 22.71
CA ALA A 118 -12.37 15.60 22.47
C ALA A 118 -11.01 16.30 22.40
N VAL A 119 -10.12 15.98 23.33
CA VAL A 119 -8.75 16.52 23.38
C VAL A 119 -7.94 16.06 22.18
N ALA A 120 -7.99 14.77 21.82
CA ALA A 120 -7.35 14.26 20.62
C ALA A 120 -7.85 14.98 19.35
N GLY A 121 -9.16 15.19 19.21
CA GLY A 121 -9.76 15.90 18.07
C GLY A 121 -9.36 17.37 17.97
N GLN A 122 -9.15 18.05 19.10
CA GLN A 122 -8.69 19.44 19.12
C GLN A 122 -7.23 19.58 18.68
N GLN A 123 -6.38 18.62 19.06
CA GLN A 123 -4.93 18.70 18.82
C GLN A 123 -4.52 18.05 17.48
N VAL A 124 -5.20 16.97 17.09
CA VAL A 124 -4.91 16.21 15.87
C VAL A 124 -6.24 15.89 15.17
N PRO A 125 -6.83 16.84 14.41
CA PRO A 125 -8.18 16.67 13.84
C PRO A 125 -8.37 15.44 12.95
N GLN A 126 -7.28 14.90 12.40
CA GLN A 126 -7.26 13.73 11.51
C GLN A 126 -6.77 12.46 12.22
N TRP A 127 -7.15 12.23 13.48
CA TRP A 127 -6.78 11.00 14.18
C TRP A 127 -7.55 9.77 13.66
N ASN A 128 -6.96 8.59 13.78
CA ASN A 128 -7.62 7.30 13.48
C ASN A 128 -7.73 6.40 14.72
N MET A 129 -6.83 6.55 15.69
CA MET A 129 -6.88 5.85 16.96
C MET A 129 -6.37 6.75 18.08
N VAL A 130 -7.00 6.65 19.24
CA VAL A 130 -6.58 7.30 20.49
C VAL A 130 -6.22 6.24 21.51
N MET A 131 -5.10 6.46 22.19
CA MET A 131 -4.56 5.59 23.22
C MET A 131 -4.11 6.41 24.43
N VAL A 132 -4.35 5.90 25.64
CA VAL A 132 -3.90 6.51 26.89
C VAL A 132 -3.02 5.53 27.67
N ILE A 133 -1.80 5.96 27.97
CA ILE A 133 -0.89 5.27 28.88
C ILE A 133 -1.13 5.85 30.28
N VAL A 134 -1.46 5.01 31.25
CA VAL A 134 -1.74 5.43 32.62
C VAL A 134 -0.55 5.14 33.51
N ASN A 135 -0.09 6.13 34.28
CA ASN A 135 1.07 6.02 35.17
C ASN A 135 0.78 5.19 36.44
N SER A 136 0.57 3.88 36.28
CA SER A 136 0.37 2.94 37.38
C SER A 136 1.03 1.61 37.07
N THR A 137 1.69 0.98 38.03
CA THR A 137 2.30 -0.35 37.85
C THR A 137 1.31 -1.50 38.11
N VAL A 138 0.08 -1.20 38.53
CA VAL A 138 -0.99 -2.20 38.70
C VAL A 138 -1.44 -2.69 37.34
N TYR A 139 -1.60 -4.01 37.18
CA TYR A 139 -2.07 -4.61 35.93
C TYR A 139 -3.47 -4.14 35.57
N GLY A 140 -3.61 -3.50 34.41
CA GLY A 140 -4.90 -3.23 33.82
C GLY A 140 -4.83 -2.59 32.44
N GLY A 141 -5.95 -2.71 31.74
CA GLY A 141 -6.18 -2.15 30.43
C GLY A 141 -7.64 -2.26 30.03
N SER A 142 -7.97 -1.60 28.92
CA SER A 142 -9.28 -1.74 28.28
C SER A 142 -9.21 -1.36 26.80
N GLY A 143 -9.89 -2.15 25.98
CA GLY A 143 -10.26 -1.80 24.61
C GLY A 143 -11.57 -1.01 24.56
N GLY A 144 -11.91 -0.50 23.38
CA GLY A 144 -13.11 0.30 23.15
C GLY A 144 -12.81 1.46 22.20
N SER A 145 -13.49 2.60 22.35
CA SER A 145 -13.22 3.79 21.54
C SER A 145 -11.85 4.43 21.82
N VAL A 146 -11.28 4.16 22.99
CA VAL A 146 -9.92 4.56 23.41
C VAL A 146 -9.25 3.33 24.00
N ALA A 147 -8.04 3.01 23.54
CA ALA A 147 -7.23 1.96 24.15
C ALA A 147 -6.55 2.51 25.41
N VAL A 148 -6.65 1.80 26.52
CA VAL A 148 -6.05 2.21 27.80
C VAL A 148 -5.18 1.10 28.33
N PHE A 149 -3.97 1.40 28.81
CA PHE A 149 -3.14 0.42 29.51
C PHE A 149 -2.22 1.07 30.52
N SER A 150 -1.83 0.29 31.53
CA SER A 150 -0.95 0.70 32.61
C SER A 150 0.54 0.39 32.34
N LEU A 151 1.41 0.73 33.27
CA LEU A 151 2.85 0.43 33.28
C LEU A 151 3.18 -0.92 33.95
N ALA A 152 2.22 -1.85 34.01
CA ALA A 152 2.45 -3.18 34.54
C ALA A 152 3.51 -3.96 33.72
N PRO A 153 4.07 -5.06 34.27
CA PRO A 153 4.92 -5.96 33.48
C PRO A 153 4.24 -6.35 32.17
N ASN A 154 4.99 -6.30 31.06
CA ASN A 154 4.49 -6.48 29.69
C ASN A 154 3.49 -5.39 29.22
N ALA A 155 3.56 -4.16 29.75
CA ALA A 155 2.70 -3.03 29.37
C ALA A 155 2.54 -2.87 27.84
N ASN A 156 3.62 -2.94 27.07
CA ASN A 156 3.53 -2.79 25.61
C ASN A 156 2.76 -3.94 24.94
N GLU A 157 2.80 -5.15 25.51
CA GLU A 157 1.99 -6.28 25.02
C GLU A 157 0.51 -6.05 25.29
N ILE A 158 0.17 -5.52 26.48
CA ILE A 158 -1.20 -5.11 26.83
C ILE A 158 -1.66 -4.02 25.87
N GLY A 159 -0.88 -2.95 25.70
CA GLY A 159 -1.23 -1.86 24.79
C GLY A 159 -1.47 -2.33 23.34
N LEU A 160 -0.70 -3.32 22.85
CA LEU A 160 -0.92 -3.90 21.53
C LEU A 160 -2.19 -4.76 21.47
N HIS A 161 -2.51 -5.50 22.53
CA HIS A 161 -3.78 -6.21 22.66
C HIS A 161 -4.97 -5.24 22.63
N GLU A 162 -4.94 -4.18 23.43
CA GLU A 162 -6.01 -3.16 23.46
C GLU A 162 -6.13 -2.41 22.13
N MET A 163 -5.01 -2.15 21.45
CA MET A 163 -4.99 -1.64 20.08
C MET A 163 -5.73 -2.58 19.11
N GLY A 164 -5.64 -3.90 19.31
CA GLY A 164 -6.37 -4.90 18.54
C GLY A 164 -7.88 -4.64 18.55
N HIS A 165 -8.45 -4.36 19.71
CA HIS A 165 -9.86 -4.00 19.85
C HIS A 165 -10.16 -2.65 19.21
N THR A 166 -9.47 -1.60 19.63
CA THR A 166 -9.80 -0.21 19.29
C THR A 166 -9.58 0.12 17.80
N ALA A 167 -8.46 -0.32 17.21
CA ALA A 167 -8.11 0.05 15.84
C ALA A 167 -8.65 -0.92 14.79
N PHE A 168 -8.82 -2.20 15.15
CA PHE A 168 -9.03 -3.27 14.17
C PHE A 168 -10.32 -4.05 14.37
N GLY A 169 -11.02 -3.83 15.50
CA GLY A 169 -12.29 -4.48 15.82
C GLY A 169 -12.13 -5.97 16.09
N LEU A 170 -10.97 -6.38 16.62
CA LEU A 170 -10.72 -7.76 17.01
C LEU A 170 -11.47 -8.07 18.31
N ALA A 171 -11.98 -9.30 18.44
CA ALA A 171 -12.50 -9.84 19.68
C ALA A 171 -11.38 -10.49 20.49
N ASP A 172 -11.65 -10.72 21.76
CA ASP A 172 -10.83 -11.59 22.58
C ASP A 172 -10.97 -13.05 22.16
N GLU A 173 -9.83 -13.73 22.06
CA GLU A 173 -9.73 -15.13 21.67
C GLU A 173 -9.57 -16.04 22.89
N TYR A 174 -9.55 -15.49 24.11
CA TYR A 174 -9.55 -16.29 25.33
C TYR A 174 -10.96 -16.70 25.74
N GLU A 175 -11.02 -17.88 26.33
CA GLU A 175 -12.23 -18.65 26.61
C GLU A 175 -12.81 -18.39 28.02
N TYR A 176 -12.64 -17.19 28.59
CA TYR A 176 -13.14 -16.83 29.92
C TYR A 176 -13.39 -15.32 30.03
N TYR A 177 -14.25 -14.85 30.94
CA TYR A 177 -14.49 -13.42 31.18
C TYR A 177 -13.69 -12.91 32.39
N LEU A 178 -13.95 -13.50 33.57
CA LEU A 178 -13.22 -13.17 34.80
C LEU A 178 -11.99 -14.07 35.01
N GLY A 179 -12.06 -15.32 34.56
CA GLY A 179 -10.99 -16.29 34.71
C GLY A 179 -11.48 -17.73 34.67
N CYS A 180 -10.61 -18.62 34.22
CA CYS A 180 -10.88 -20.06 34.26
C CYS A 180 -11.10 -20.54 35.70
N GLY A 181 -12.25 -21.18 35.95
CA GLY A 181 -12.66 -21.64 37.28
C GLY A 181 -13.37 -20.59 38.15
N VAL A 182 -13.49 -19.34 37.67
CA VAL A 182 -14.26 -18.27 38.32
C VAL A 182 -15.60 -18.07 37.63
N ASP A 183 -15.62 -18.17 36.29
CA ASP A 183 -16.84 -17.98 35.52
C ASP A 183 -17.83 -19.13 35.75
N THR A 184 -19.09 -18.79 36.05
CA THR A 184 -20.18 -19.76 36.29
C THR A 184 -21.27 -19.75 35.21
N ASN A 185 -21.17 -18.82 34.26
CA ASN A 185 -22.20 -18.55 33.24
C ASN A 185 -21.65 -18.40 31.82
N ARG A 186 -20.44 -18.92 31.56
CA ARG A 186 -19.73 -18.79 30.27
C ARG A 186 -19.52 -20.12 29.54
N ASN A 187 -20.39 -21.09 29.80
CA ASN A 187 -20.21 -22.45 29.27
C ASN A 187 -20.32 -22.53 27.74
N THR A 188 -21.35 -21.90 27.16
CA THR A 188 -21.66 -21.99 25.74
C THR A 188 -21.97 -20.62 25.18
N HIS A 189 -21.30 -20.25 24.09
CA HIS A 189 -21.57 -18.99 23.39
C HIS A 189 -23.01 -18.95 22.84
N PRO A 190 -23.71 -17.81 22.88
CA PRO A 190 -25.02 -17.64 22.23
C PRO A 190 -25.00 -17.97 20.73
N ALA A 191 -26.12 -18.42 20.17
CA ALA A 191 -26.21 -18.77 18.73
C ALA A 191 -26.34 -17.53 17.80
N VAL A 192 -25.49 -16.53 18.00
CA VAL A 192 -25.40 -15.32 17.18
C VAL A 192 -23.96 -15.18 16.70
N GLU A 193 -23.78 -15.07 15.39
CA GLU A 193 -22.44 -14.90 14.80
C GLU A 193 -21.85 -13.55 15.22
N PRO A 194 -20.67 -13.53 15.88
CA PRO A 194 -20.00 -12.28 16.24
C PRO A 194 -19.70 -11.41 15.02
N ALA A 195 -19.64 -10.09 15.16
CA ALA A 195 -19.26 -9.23 14.04
C ALA A 195 -17.74 -9.21 13.79
N GLN A 196 -16.96 -9.51 14.83
CA GLN A 196 -15.51 -9.44 14.84
C GLN A 196 -14.88 -10.49 13.91
N PRO A 197 -13.78 -10.18 13.22
CA PRO A 197 -13.26 -11.01 12.16
C PRO A 197 -12.50 -12.26 12.65
N ASN A 198 -12.04 -12.27 13.91
CA ASN A 198 -11.16 -13.30 14.48
C ASN A 198 -11.86 -14.27 15.43
N VAL A 199 -13.20 -14.25 15.51
CA VAL A 199 -14.00 -15.24 16.24
C VAL A 199 -15.26 -15.59 15.43
N THR A 200 -15.78 -16.80 15.60
CA THR A 200 -16.98 -17.27 14.88
C THR A 200 -17.70 -18.37 15.65
N ILE A 201 -19.00 -18.55 15.42
CA ILE A 201 -19.73 -19.76 15.87
C ILE A 201 -19.81 -20.83 14.77
N ASP A 202 -19.26 -20.54 13.58
CA ASP A 202 -19.29 -21.43 12.41
C ASP A 202 -17.96 -22.18 12.21
N PRO A 203 -17.85 -23.46 12.63
CA PRO A 203 -16.67 -24.27 12.39
C PRO A 203 -16.63 -24.88 10.98
N ASN A 204 -17.63 -24.64 10.12
CA ASN A 204 -17.72 -25.31 8.82
C ASN A 204 -16.72 -24.71 7.83
N ARG A 205 -15.86 -25.58 7.27
CA ARG A 205 -14.87 -25.24 6.25
C ARG A 205 -15.43 -24.43 5.08
N ALA A 206 -16.66 -24.68 4.64
CA ALA A 206 -17.22 -24.04 3.46
C ALA A 206 -17.68 -22.59 3.72
N THR A 207 -18.07 -22.26 4.96
CA THR A 207 -18.78 -21.02 5.29
C THR A 207 -18.03 -20.15 6.32
N ASN A 208 -17.04 -20.71 7.02
CA ASN A 208 -16.22 -20.01 8.01
C ASN A 208 -15.58 -18.71 7.44
N LYS A 209 -15.48 -17.69 8.30
CA LYS A 209 -14.95 -16.34 8.00
C LYS A 209 -13.53 -16.31 7.40
N TRP A 210 -12.70 -17.30 7.72
CA TRP A 210 -11.31 -17.38 7.25
C TRP A 210 -11.02 -18.67 6.49
N ARG A 211 -12.07 -19.26 5.88
CA ARG A 211 -11.97 -20.49 5.07
C ARG A 211 -10.86 -20.47 4.02
N ASP A 212 -10.58 -19.30 3.44
CA ASP A 212 -9.55 -19.07 2.42
C ASP A 212 -8.11 -19.25 2.95
N LEU A 213 -7.92 -19.12 4.27
CA LEU A 213 -6.64 -19.32 4.95
C LEU A 213 -6.46 -20.75 5.50
N VAL A 214 -7.53 -21.57 5.49
CA VAL A 214 -7.48 -22.93 6.04
C VAL A 214 -6.98 -23.90 4.98
N ALA A 215 -5.78 -24.46 5.19
CA ALA A 215 -5.23 -25.49 4.32
C ALA A 215 -6.22 -26.67 4.12
N PRO A 216 -6.30 -27.28 2.93
CA PRO A 216 -7.27 -28.35 2.66
C PRO A 216 -7.24 -29.51 3.65
N ALA A 217 -6.06 -29.85 4.19
CA ALA A 217 -5.87 -30.95 5.12
C ALA A 217 -6.23 -30.65 6.59
N THR A 218 -6.46 -29.38 6.97
CA THR A 218 -6.77 -29.02 8.36
C THR A 218 -8.12 -29.60 8.81
N ALA A 219 -8.20 -30.25 9.97
CA ALA A 219 -9.49 -30.67 10.51
C ALA A 219 -10.34 -29.45 10.91
N MET A 220 -11.65 -29.50 10.65
CA MET A 220 -12.61 -28.42 10.97
C MET A 220 -13.86 -29.01 11.67
N PRO A 221 -14.10 -28.70 12.96
CA PRO A 221 -13.23 -27.90 13.82
C PRO A 221 -11.90 -28.61 14.09
N THR A 222 -10.87 -27.81 14.33
CA THR A 222 -9.51 -28.29 14.61
C THR A 222 -9.41 -28.81 16.04
N THR A 223 -10.14 -28.17 16.95
CA THR A 223 -10.32 -28.69 18.30
C THR A 223 -11.73 -28.52 18.81
N ARG A 224 -12.12 -29.36 19.78
CA ARG A 224 -13.35 -29.21 20.55
C ARG A 224 -13.05 -29.27 22.04
N ASN A 225 -13.77 -28.49 22.83
CA ASN A 225 -13.68 -28.58 24.29
C ASN A 225 -14.60 -29.70 24.79
N PRO A 226 -14.07 -30.77 25.41
CA PRO A 226 -14.89 -31.89 25.88
C PRO A 226 -15.76 -31.55 27.09
N ASN A 227 -15.49 -30.45 27.80
CA ASN A 227 -16.25 -30.04 28.96
C ASN A 227 -16.49 -28.52 28.98
N CYS A 228 -17.65 -28.11 28.48
CA CYS A 228 -18.05 -26.72 28.44
C CYS A 228 -18.22 -26.05 29.81
N ALA A 229 -18.17 -26.77 30.93
CA ALA A 229 -18.18 -26.14 32.26
C ALA A 229 -16.80 -25.61 32.68
N LEU A 230 -15.75 -25.92 31.93
CA LEU A 230 -14.37 -25.55 32.23
C LEU A 230 -13.67 -25.01 30.99
N CYS A 231 -12.67 -24.16 31.20
CA CYS A 231 -11.72 -23.84 30.15
C CYS A 231 -11.01 -25.10 29.67
N ASP A 232 -10.68 -25.11 28.38
CA ASP A 232 -10.01 -26.24 27.77
C ASP A 232 -8.52 -26.27 28.14
N THR A 233 -8.05 -27.44 28.55
CA THR A 233 -6.64 -27.68 28.93
C THR A 233 -5.86 -28.44 27.89
N GLN A 234 -6.49 -28.80 26.76
CA GLN A 234 -5.84 -29.59 25.72
C GLN A 234 -4.62 -28.84 25.13
N PRO A 235 -3.51 -29.54 24.85
CA PRO A 235 -2.38 -28.97 24.13
C PRO A 235 -2.74 -28.71 22.67
N ASN A 236 -1.95 -27.89 21.97
CA ASN A 236 -2.12 -27.68 20.54
C ASN A 236 -1.88 -28.99 19.77
N PRO A 237 -2.87 -29.56 19.07
CA PRO A 237 -2.70 -30.83 18.34
C PRO A 237 -2.01 -30.67 16.99
N VAL A 238 -1.75 -29.42 16.55
CA VAL A 238 -1.18 -29.09 15.23
C VAL A 238 -0.03 -28.09 15.37
N GLY A 239 0.61 -27.73 14.25
CA GLY A 239 1.65 -26.71 14.25
C GLY A 239 1.13 -25.34 14.69
N ALA A 240 1.97 -24.52 15.31
CA ALA A 240 1.58 -23.20 15.83
C ALA A 240 1.04 -22.25 14.74
N ALA A 241 1.54 -22.38 13.50
CA ALA A 241 1.12 -21.58 12.36
C ALA A 241 -0.17 -22.08 11.67
N THR A 242 -0.73 -23.23 12.08
CA THR A 242 -1.92 -23.81 11.45
C THR A 242 -3.14 -22.93 11.71
N VAL A 243 -3.79 -22.47 10.63
CA VAL A 243 -5.09 -21.79 10.67
C VAL A 243 -6.20 -22.83 10.59
N GLY A 244 -7.15 -22.77 11.52
CA GLY A 244 -8.24 -23.73 11.69
C GLY A 244 -9.39 -23.15 12.50
N ALA A 245 -10.17 -23.98 13.17
CA ALA A 245 -11.24 -23.55 14.09
C ALA A 245 -11.04 -24.23 15.44
N PHE A 246 -10.46 -23.50 16.39
CA PHE A 246 -10.14 -23.97 17.73
C PHE A 246 -11.24 -23.53 18.70
N GLU A 247 -11.92 -24.47 19.35
CA GLU A 247 -13.04 -24.14 20.25
C GLU A 247 -12.54 -23.44 21.53
N GLY A 248 -13.35 -22.49 22.02
CA GLY A 248 -13.05 -21.59 23.12
C GLY A 248 -12.61 -20.22 22.61
N ALA A 249 -13.48 -19.22 22.71
CA ALA A 249 -13.19 -17.84 22.26
C ALA A 249 -14.30 -16.91 22.77
N ASP A 250 -14.10 -15.60 22.61
CA ASP A 250 -15.11 -14.57 22.93
C ASP A 250 -15.67 -14.72 24.35
N TYR A 251 -14.81 -15.08 25.30
CA TYR A 251 -15.10 -15.33 26.70
C TYR A 251 -15.92 -16.60 27.02
N TYR A 252 -16.17 -17.49 26.06
CA TYR A 252 -16.93 -18.73 26.27
C TYR A 252 -16.07 -19.98 26.08
N HIS A 253 -16.37 -21.01 26.89
CA HIS A 253 -15.64 -22.28 26.89
C HIS A 253 -15.93 -23.14 25.65
N CYS A 254 -17.12 -23.03 25.07
CA CYS A 254 -17.59 -23.80 23.92
C CYS A 254 -18.41 -22.94 22.92
N ALA A 255 -18.63 -23.51 21.73
CA ALA A 255 -19.46 -22.98 20.64
C ALA A 255 -19.00 -21.65 20.02
N ALA A 256 -17.85 -21.13 20.43
CA ALA A 256 -17.12 -20.07 19.74
C ALA A 256 -15.73 -20.58 19.37
N PHE A 257 -15.24 -20.18 18.20
CA PHE A 257 -14.00 -20.65 17.61
C PHE A 257 -13.06 -19.49 17.32
N ARG A 258 -11.77 -19.70 17.60
CA ARG A 258 -10.66 -18.83 17.21
C ARG A 258 -9.84 -19.44 16.07
N PRO A 259 -9.13 -18.64 15.27
CA PRO A 259 -8.49 -19.08 14.03
C PRO A 259 -7.18 -19.83 14.22
N GLN A 260 -6.47 -19.61 15.33
CA GLN A 260 -5.23 -20.31 15.68
C GLN A 260 -5.23 -20.67 17.17
N TYR A 261 -4.46 -21.68 17.53
CA TYR A 261 -4.41 -22.14 18.92
C TYR A 261 -4.01 -21.01 19.89
N ASN A 262 -3.00 -20.21 19.51
CA ASN A 262 -2.54 -19.03 20.24
C ASN A 262 -2.53 -17.79 19.35
N CYS A 263 -2.77 -16.64 19.98
CA CYS A 263 -2.79 -15.32 19.39
C CYS A 263 -2.53 -14.30 20.50
N ARG A 264 -2.04 -13.10 20.16
CA ARG A 264 -2.00 -11.95 21.08
C ARG A 264 -3.37 -11.60 21.67
N MET A 265 -4.45 -11.86 20.94
CA MET A 265 -5.82 -11.68 21.43
C MET A 265 -6.27 -12.78 22.41
N ARG A 266 -5.44 -13.80 22.65
CA ARG A 266 -5.68 -14.87 23.64
C ARG A 266 -4.69 -14.82 24.79
N VAL A 267 -3.40 -14.76 24.47
CA VAL A 267 -2.28 -14.82 25.43
C VAL A 267 -1.22 -13.79 25.04
N LEU A 268 -0.79 -12.97 26.00
CA LEU A 268 0.31 -12.01 25.80
C LEU A 268 1.63 -12.72 25.45
N GLY A 269 2.54 -12.02 24.75
CA GLY A 269 3.81 -12.60 24.30
C GLY A 269 3.70 -13.48 23.06
N GLN A 270 2.48 -13.66 22.52
CA GLN A 270 2.24 -14.35 21.25
C GLN A 270 2.13 -13.34 20.10
N PRO A 271 2.42 -13.74 18.85
CA PRO A 271 2.12 -12.92 17.68
C PRO A 271 0.59 -12.79 17.49
N PHE A 272 0.16 -11.75 16.78
CA PHE A 272 -1.18 -11.76 16.20
C PHE A 272 -1.32 -12.96 15.26
N CYS A 273 -2.46 -13.66 15.34
CA CYS A 273 -2.77 -14.78 14.44
C CYS A 273 -2.94 -14.29 12.99
N ALA A 274 -2.86 -15.20 12.01
CA ALA A 274 -2.94 -14.89 10.58
C ALA A 274 -4.20 -14.07 10.22
N VAL A 275 -5.34 -14.36 10.85
CA VAL A 275 -6.60 -13.63 10.64
C VAL A 275 -6.54 -12.22 11.21
N CYS A 276 -6.00 -12.04 12.42
CA CYS A 276 -5.75 -10.73 13.00
C CYS A 276 -4.76 -9.91 12.15
N GLN A 277 -3.67 -10.51 11.69
CA GLN A 277 -2.72 -9.83 10.81
C GLN A 277 -3.35 -9.46 9.46
N ARG A 278 -4.21 -10.30 8.87
CA ARG A 278 -4.97 -9.98 7.66
C ARG A 278 -5.85 -8.76 7.87
N ARG A 279 -6.57 -8.68 8.99
CA ARG A 279 -7.39 -7.51 9.34
C ARG A 279 -6.56 -6.24 9.51
N ILE A 280 -5.43 -6.31 10.22
CA ILE A 280 -4.51 -5.18 10.40
C ILE A 280 -4.00 -4.68 9.05
N ARG A 281 -3.57 -5.60 8.17
CA ARG A 281 -3.14 -5.27 6.80
C ARG A 281 -4.25 -4.60 5.99
N GLN A 282 -5.47 -5.12 6.03
CA GLN A 282 -6.61 -4.51 5.33
C GLN A 282 -6.86 -3.06 5.76
N THR A 283 -6.67 -2.72 7.03
CA THR A 283 -6.82 -1.35 7.55
C THR A 283 -5.67 -0.44 7.12
N LEU A 284 -4.43 -0.93 7.16
CA LEU A 284 -3.24 -0.09 7.04
C LEU A 284 -2.62 -0.04 5.64
N LEU A 285 -2.75 -1.10 4.83
CA LEU A 285 -2.20 -1.14 3.47
C LEU A 285 -2.69 0.04 2.59
N PRO A 286 -3.98 0.46 2.63
CA PRO A 286 -4.44 1.63 1.87
C PRO A 286 -3.82 2.97 2.28
N ARG A 287 -3.09 2.99 3.40
CA ARG A 287 -2.43 4.19 3.96
C ARG A 287 -0.93 4.22 3.69
N LEU A 288 -0.38 3.12 3.13
CA LEU A 288 0.99 3.13 2.65
C LEU A 288 1.14 4.16 1.52
N PRO A 289 2.28 4.86 1.44
CA PRO A 289 2.58 5.64 0.24
C PRO A 289 2.54 4.73 -0.98
N ALA A 290 1.93 5.21 -2.06
CA ALA A 290 2.01 4.55 -3.35
C ALA A 290 3.46 4.71 -3.87
N ASN A 291 4.34 3.81 -3.46
CA ASN A 291 5.69 3.76 -4.01
C ASN A 291 5.58 3.25 -5.44
N ARG A 292 5.48 4.17 -6.39
CA ARG A 292 5.51 3.85 -7.82
C ARG A 292 6.96 3.58 -8.20
N VAL A 293 7.21 2.38 -8.70
CA VAL A 293 8.51 1.93 -9.21
C VAL A 293 8.44 2.02 -10.74
N THR A 294 9.50 2.51 -11.37
CA THR A 294 9.70 2.43 -12.82
C THR A 294 10.99 1.67 -13.10
N SER A 295 11.03 1.00 -14.24
CA SER A 295 12.18 0.23 -14.68
C SER A 295 12.41 0.46 -16.16
N VAL A 296 13.66 0.39 -16.56
CA VAL A 296 14.06 0.56 -17.96
C VAL A 296 15.22 -0.38 -18.28
N ALA A 297 15.13 -1.00 -19.45
CA ALA A 297 16.22 -1.76 -20.03
C ALA A 297 16.97 -0.86 -21.02
N ARG A 298 18.26 -0.63 -20.78
CA ARG A 298 19.13 0.10 -21.73
C ARG A 298 19.70 -0.80 -22.81
N THR A 299 19.91 -2.06 -22.45
CA THR A 299 20.34 -3.15 -23.32
C THR A 299 19.71 -4.45 -22.83
N SER A 300 19.90 -5.55 -23.57
CA SER A 300 19.49 -6.87 -23.08
C SER A 300 20.25 -7.33 -21.84
N GLY A 301 21.37 -6.71 -21.49
CA GLY A 301 22.20 -7.05 -20.33
C GLY A 301 22.28 -5.93 -19.29
N HIS A 302 21.45 -4.89 -19.37
CA HIS A 302 21.49 -3.77 -18.43
C HIS A 302 20.09 -3.28 -18.06
N LEU A 303 19.81 -3.22 -16.77
CA LEU A 303 18.56 -2.73 -16.19
C LEU A 303 18.83 -1.63 -15.18
N ASP A 304 17.93 -0.67 -15.15
CA ASP A 304 17.90 0.38 -14.14
C ASP A 304 16.49 0.45 -13.56
N VAL A 305 16.39 0.61 -12.24
CA VAL A 305 15.12 0.72 -11.52
C VAL A 305 15.14 2.01 -10.72
N PHE A 306 14.02 2.72 -10.70
CA PHE A 306 13.86 4.00 -10.00
C PHE A 306 12.60 4.02 -9.15
N TRP A 307 12.67 4.65 -7.98
CA TRP A 307 11.53 4.83 -7.07
C TRP A 307 11.68 6.09 -6.23
N VAL A 308 10.56 6.64 -5.77
CA VAL A 308 10.58 7.65 -4.71
C VAL A 308 10.76 6.94 -3.37
N ASN A 309 11.86 7.21 -2.67
CA ASN A 309 12.13 6.63 -1.37
C ASN A 309 11.47 7.46 -0.26
N SER A 310 11.37 6.88 0.95
CA SER A 310 10.77 7.50 2.15
C SER A 310 11.43 8.81 2.60
N ASP A 311 12.63 9.13 2.12
CA ASP A 311 13.31 10.41 2.37
C ASP A 311 12.92 11.53 1.39
N GLY A 312 11.97 11.25 0.48
CA GLY A 312 11.48 12.21 -0.51
C GLY A 312 12.43 12.41 -1.69
N LYS A 313 13.41 11.52 -1.89
CA LYS A 313 14.32 11.55 -3.06
C LYS A 313 13.95 10.45 -4.04
N VAL A 314 14.32 10.64 -5.31
CA VAL A 314 14.32 9.54 -6.27
C VAL A 314 15.62 8.76 -6.12
N TRP A 315 15.48 7.46 -5.90
CA TRP A 315 16.57 6.51 -5.75
C TRP A 315 16.63 5.59 -6.97
N SER A 316 17.81 5.04 -7.21
CA SER A 316 18.08 4.06 -8.24
C SER A 316 18.88 2.88 -7.70
N ASN A 317 18.72 1.75 -8.37
CA ASN A 317 19.65 0.63 -8.36
C ASN A 317 19.69 0.06 -9.79
N TRP A 318 20.75 -0.67 -10.13
CA TRP A 318 20.95 -1.18 -11.48
C TRP A 318 21.59 -2.57 -11.46
N TRP A 319 21.46 -3.25 -12.60
CA TRP A 319 22.06 -4.56 -12.86
C TRP A 319 22.74 -4.56 -14.22
N ASP A 320 23.92 -5.19 -14.29
CA ASP A 320 24.71 -5.33 -15.51
C ASP A 320 25.32 -6.73 -15.60
N GLN A 321 24.92 -7.45 -16.65
CA GLN A 321 25.39 -8.80 -16.94
C GLN A 321 26.88 -8.87 -17.27
N GLN A 322 27.41 -7.90 -18.01
CA GLN A 322 28.78 -7.90 -18.52
C GLN A 322 29.80 -7.55 -17.44
N ALA A 323 29.42 -6.67 -16.51
CA ALA A 323 30.24 -6.32 -15.37
C ALA A 323 30.24 -7.41 -14.28
N GLY A 324 29.37 -8.42 -14.40
CA GLY A 324 29.13 -9.41 -13.35
C GLY A 324 28.48 -8.81 -12.11
N ASN A 325 27.93 -7.59 -12.22
CA ASN A 325 27.35 -6.86 -11.10
C ASN A 325 25.93 -7.37 -10.83
N SER A 326 25.71 -7.88 -9.63
CA SER A 326 24.39 -8.15 -9.09
C SER A 326 23.76 -6.87 -8.52
N TRP A 327 22.43 -6.87 -8.37
CA TRP A 327 21.70 -5.78 -7.69
C TRP A 327 22.26 -5.42 -6.30
N GLY A 328 22.95 -6.36 -5.64
CA GLY A 328 23.49 -6.17 -4.29
C GLY A 328 24.89 -5.57 -4.22
N ASP A 329 25.60 -5.42 -5.34
CA ASP A 329 27.04 -5.16 -5.31
C ASP A 329 27.40 -3.70 -5.02
N HIS A 330 26.51 -2.76 -5.36
CA HIS A 330 26.78 -1.32 -5.27
C HIS A 330 25.77 -0.52 -4.44
N GLY A 331 24.74 -1.17 -3.91
CA GLY A 331 23.69 -0.57 -3.09
C GLY A 331 22.82 0.46 -3.84
N ALA A 332 21.61 0.70 -3.34
CA ALA A 332 20.75 1.75 -3.87
C ALA A 332 21.32 3.15 -3.57
N PHE A 333 21.12 4.10 -4.48
CA PHE A 333 21.64 5.47 -4.34
C PHE A 333 20.63 6.53 -4.83
N PRO A 334 20.62 7.75 -4.27
CA PRO A 334 19.81 8.86 -4.79
C PRO A 334 20.38 9.35 -6.12
N ILE A 335 19.52 9.67 -7.09
CA ILE A 335 19.95 10.06 -8.44
C ILE A 335 20.29 11.55 -8.58
N ALA A 336 20.54 12.29 -7.50
CA ALA A 336 21.02 13.67 -7.56
C ALA A 336 21.72 14.04 -6.25
N ARG A 337 22.67 14.99 -6.33
CA ARG A 337 23.36 15.53 -5.15
C ARG A 337 22.49 16.59 -4.47
N ASP A 338 21.98 17.51 -5.27
CA ASP A 338 21.13 18.61 -4.84
C ASP A 338 19.67 18.29 -5.13
N TRP A 339 18.84 18.46 -4.10
CA TRP A 339 17.39 18.22 -4.13
C TRP A 339 16.68 19.52 -3.71
N PRO A 340 16.43 20.45 -4.64
CA PRO A 340 15.80 21.73 -4.30
C PRO A 340 14.42 21.55 -3.68
N VAL A 341 13.70 20.50 -4.10
CA VAL A 341 12.36 20.15 -3.64
C VAL A 341 12.27 18.62 -3.52
N PRO A 342 11.67 18.07 -2.44
CA PRO A 342 11.37 16.64 -2.36
C PRO A 342 10.42 16.17 -3.47
N ALA A 343 10.58 14.94 -3.92
CA ALA A 343 9.60 14.26 -4.75
C ALA A 343 8.32 14.00 -3.95
N ALA A 344 7.16 14.20 -4.58
CA ALA A 344 5.88 13.91 -3.96
C ALA A 344 5.66 12.38 -3.89
N HIS A 345 5.53 11.84 -2.68
CA HIS A 345 5.45 10.40 -2.40
C HIS A 345 4.24 9.67 -3.01
N ASP A 346 3.22 10.40 -3.45
CA ASP A 346 2.01 9.86 -4.06
C ASP A 346 2.06 9.93 -5.60
N THR A 347 3.07 10.58 -6.18
CA THR A 347 3.20 10.78 -7.63
C THR A 347 4.07 9.71 -8.29
N GLY A 348 3.90 9.53 -9.61
CA GLY A 348 4.74 8.64 -10.39
C GLY A 348 6.16 9.15 -10.58
N VAL A 349 7.14 8.24 -10.50
CA VAL A 349 8.42 8.39 -11.19
C VAL A 349 8.34 7.61 -12.50
N THR A 350 8.89 8.18 -13.57
CA THR A 350 9.04 7.50 -14.86
C THR A 350 10.47 7.67 -15.35
N SER A 351 10.92 6.72 -16.16
CA SER A 351 12.27 6.70 -16.71
C SER A 351 12.22 6.30 -18.17
N VAL A 352 13.18 6.79 -18.93
CA VAL A 352 13.32 6.45 -20.35
C VAL A 352 14.79 6.39 -20.73
N ALA A 353 15.14 5.38 -21.53
CA ALA A 353 16.44 5.27 -22.15
C ALA A 353 16.36 5.78 -23.58
N ARG A 354 17.14 6.83 -23.90
CA ARG A 354 17.25 7.35 -25.27
C ARG A 354 18.28 6.61 -26.10
N THR A 355 19.30 6.09 -25.43
CA THR A 355 20.34 5.23 -25.99
C THR A 355 20.77 4.24 -24.92
N SER A 356 21.64 3.28 -25.27
CA SER A 356 22.23 2.39 -24.27
C SER A 356 23.08 3.11 -23.22
N GLY A 357 23.52 4.34 -23.49
CA GLY A 357 24.36 5.14 -22.60
C GLY A 357 23.69 6.41 -22.08
N HIS A 358 22.36 6.56 -22.22
CA HIS A 358 21.66 7.77 -21.78
C HIS A 358 20.30 7.45 -21.14
N LEU A 359 20.06 7.99 -19.94
CA LEU A 359 18.81 7.89 -19.20
C LEU A 359 18.28 9.25 -18.80
N ASP A 360 16.97 9.40 -18.86
CA ASP A 360 16.24 10.53 -18.30
C ASP A 360 15.19 10.00 -17.31
N VAL A 361 15.09 10.63 -16.15
CA VAL A 361 14.13 10.29 -15.09
C VAL A 361 13.30 11.51 -14.76
N PHE A 362 12.00 11.32 -14.57
CA PHE A 362 11.03 12.39 -14.32
C PHE A 362 10.14 12.08 -13.13
N TRP A 363 9.83 13.10 -12.33
CA TRP A 363 8.95 12.99 -11.16
C TRP A 363 8.24 14.32 -10.87
N ALA A 364 7.17 14.30 -10.07
CA ALA A 364 6.57 15.53 -9.58
C ALA A 364 7.17 15.90 -8.21
N GLY A 365 7.52 17.16 -8.06
CA GLY A 365 7.98 17.73 -6.79
C GLY A 365 6.80 18.07 -5.88
N THR A 366 7.05 18.20 -4.57
CA THR A 366 6.04 18.71 -3.62
C THR A 366 5.61 20.14 -3.89
N ASP A 367 6.32 20.85 -4.78
CA ASP A 367 5.97 22.19 -5.28
C ASP A 367 4.99 22.15 -6.48
N GLY A 368 4.57 20.95 -6.91
CA GLY A 368 3.65 20.75 -8.02
C GLY A 368 4.28 20.94 -9.41
N LYS A 369 5.61 21.07 -9.51
CA LYS A 369 6.31 21.08 -10.80
C LYS A 369 6.74 19.66 -11.18
N VAL A 370 6.95 19.45 -12.47
CA VAL A 370 7.62 18.24 -12.96
C VAL A 370 9.12 18.50 -13.06
N TRP A 371 9.90 17.62 -12.45
CA TRP A 371 11.34 17.68 -12.33
C TRP A 371 12.00 16.54 -13.11
N SER A 372 13.25 16.74 -13.47
CA SER A 372 14.08 15.73 -14.12
C SER A 372 15.49 15.70 -13.56
N ASN A 373 16.11 14.53 -13.72
CA ASN A 373 17.55 14.39 -13.79
C ASN A 373 17.90 13.34 -14.85
N TRP A 374 19.13 13.38 -15.36
CA TRP A 374 19.60 12.49 -16.42
C TRP A 374 21.01 11.95 -16.14
N TRP A 375 21.39 10.93 -16.88
CA TRP A 375 22.70 10.30 -16.84
C TRP A 375 23.17 10.02 -18.27
N ASP A 376 24.43 10.33 -18.57
CA ASP A 376 25.06 10.03 -19.85
C ASP A 376 26.49 9.50 -19.67
N GLN A 377 26.71 8.28 -20.16
CA GLN A 377 28.01 7.61 -20.13
C GLN A 377 29.08 8.32 -20.98
N ASN A 378 28.70 8.80 -22.16
CA ASN A 378 29.60 9.32 -23.18
C ASN A 378 30.01 10.77 -22.91
N ALA A 379 29.12 11.55 -22.29
CA ALA A 379 29.40 12.91 -21.85
C ALA A 379 30.23 12.95 -20.55
N GLY A 380 30.44 11.80 -19.89
CA GLY A 380 31.02 11.74 -18.56
C GLY A 380 30.16 12.47 -17.52
N ALA A 381 28.84 12.49 -17.74
CA ALA A 381 27.87 13.20 -16.92
C ALA A 381 27.07 12.18 -16.09
N GLY A 382 27.63 11.85 -14.93
CA GLY A 382 27.00 11.05 -13.91
C GLY A 382 25.83 11.77 -13.25
N TRP A 383 25.03 11.02 -12.48
CA TRP A 383 23.86 11.54 -11.75
C TRP A 383 24.16 12.74 -10.83
N TYR A 384 25.43 12.93 -10.44
CA TYR A 384 25.87 13.95 -9.49
C TYR A 384 26.58 15.13 -10.14
N ASP A 385 26.77 15.11 -11.47
CA ASP A 385 27.50 16.16 -12.19
C ASP A 385 26.60 17.36 -12.52
N HIS A 386 25.28 17.16 -12.46
CA HIS A 386 24.25 18.19 -12.58
C HIS A 386 23.11 17.92 -11.59
N GLY A 387 22.52 19.00 -11.06
CA GLY A 387 21.42 18.90 -10.08
C GLY A 387 20.07 18.64 -10.75
N ALA A 388 19.09 18.19 -9.97
CA ALA A 388 17.72 18.07 -10.44
C ALA A 388 17.17 19.44 -10.89
N PHE A 389 16.39 19.46 -11.97
CA PHE A 389 15.86 20.69 -12.57
C PHE A 389 14.40 20.55 -13.00
N PRO A 390 13.59 21.62 -12.97
CA PRO A 390 12.21 21.57 -13.46
C PRO A 390 12.19 21.52 -14.99
N ILE A 391 11.32 20.72 -15.58
CA ILE A 391 11.30 20.50 -17.04
C ILE A 391 10.55 21.57 -17.83
N ALA A 392 10.23 22.73 -17.24
CA ALA A 392 9.63 23.86 -17.95
C ALA A 392 9.98 25.16 -17.25
N ARG A 393 10.02 26.26 -18.02
CA ARG A 393 10.19 27.61 -17.45
C ARG A 393 8.94 28.04 -16.67
N GLU A 394 7.77 27.71 -17.22
CA GLU A 394 6.47 28.06 -16.68
C GLU A 394 5.61 26.81 -16.52
N PHE A 395 4.99 26.69 -15.34
CA PHE A 395 3.99 25.68 -15.02
C PHE A 395 2.67 26.42 -14.74
N PRO A 396 1.85 26.69 -15.76
CA PRO A 396 0.62 27.45 -15.58
C PRO A 396 -0.35 26.77 -14.60
N VAL A 397 -0.28 25.44 -14.54
CA VAL A 397 -1.07 24.60 -13.64
C VAL A 397 -0.13 23.59 -12.96
N PRO A 398 -0.18 23.44 -11.62
CA PRO A 398 0.55 22.40 -10.91
C PRO A 398 0.14 20.99 -11.34
N ALA A 399 1.07 20.05 -11.29
CA ALA A 399 0.77 18.63 -11.38
C ALA A 399 -0.19 18.22 -10.25
N ALA A 400 -1.20 17.41 -10.58
CA ALA A 400 -2.18 16.95 -9.61
C ALA A 400 -1.55 15.95 -8.61
N PRO A 401 -1.89 16.02 -7.31
CA PRO A 401 -1.51 14.99 -6.35
C PRO A 401 -1.94 13.59 -6.82
N GLY A 402 -1.09 12.60 -6.59
CA GLY A 402 -1.35 11.22 -7.01
C GLY A 402 -1.13 10.91 -8.49
N THR A 403 -0.88 11.92 -9.35
CA THR A 403 -0.79 11.70 -10.80
C THR A 403 0.42 10.85 -11.17
N GLY A 404 0.23 9.92 -12.12
CA GLY A 404 1.34 9.28 -12.81
C GLY A 404 1.91 10.18 -13.89
N ILE A 405 3.23 10.25 -13.99
CA ILE A 405 3.93 10.93 -15.08
C ILE A 405 4.27 9.89 -16.14
N ALA A 406 4.03 10.22 -17.40
CA ALA A 406 4.49 9.45 -18.54
C ALA A 406 5.66 10.15 -19.20
N SER A 407 6.61 9.37 -19.72
CA SER A 407 7.71 9.88 -20.54
C SER A 407 7.94 8.93 -21.70
N VAL A 408 8.26 9.48 -22.86
CA VAL A 408 8.55 8.68 -24.05
C VAL A 408 9.67 9.32 -24.87
N ALA A 409 10.59 8.49 -25.35
CA ALA A 409 11.60 8.86 -26.31
C ALA A 409 11.14 8.43 -27.69
N ARG A 410 11.02 9.40 -28.61
CA ARG A 410 10.68 9.12 -30.02
C ARG A 410 11.90 8.87 -30.88
N THR A 411 13.01 9.49 -30.49
CA THR A 411 14.34 9.29 -31.05
C THR A 411 15.37 9.44 -29.94
N SER A 412 16.64 9.19 -30.23
CA SER A 412 17.72 9.47 -29.27
C SER A 412 17.85 10.96 -28.93
N GLY A 413 17.30 11.87 -29.75
CA GLY A 413 17.37 13.31 -29.56
C GLY A 413 16.03 13.98 -29.26
N HIS A 414 14.97 13.22 -28.96
CA HIS A 414 13.64 13.79 -28.74
C HIS A 414 12.85 13.07 -27.63
N LEU A 415 12.33 13.84 -26.68
CA LEU A 415 11.57 13.38 -25.52
C LEU A 415 10.28 14.15 -25.36
N ASP A 416 9.24 13.45 -24.93
CA ASP A 416 7.97 14.04 -24.52
C ASP A 416 7.60 13.51 -23.13
N VAL A 417 7.09 14.41 -22.28
CA VAL A 417 6.65 14.10 -20.90
C VAL A 417 5.22 14.57 -20.74
N PHE A 418 4.40 13.78 -20.03
CA PHE A 418 2.96 14.03 -19.85
C PHE A 418 2.53 13.82 -18.40
N TRP A 419 1.59 14.63 -17.92
CA TRP A 419 1.03 14.53 -16.56
C TRP A 419 -0.38 15.12 -16.48
N ALA A 420 -1.15 14.75 -15.45
CA ALA A 420 -2.42 15.44 -15.16
C ALA A 420 -2.18 16.70 -14.32
N GLY A 421 -2.77 17.82 -14.70
CA GLY A 421 -2.77 19.05 -13.92
C GLY A 421 -3.88 19.07 -12.87
N THR A 422 -3.77 19.95 -11.87
CA THR A 422 -4.84 20.16 -10.86
C THR A 422 -6.15 20.67 -11.46
N ASP A 423 -6.14 21.13 -12.71
CA ASP A 423 -7.32 21.53 -13.48
C ASP A 423 -8.02 20.35 -14.19
N GLY A 424 -7.49 19.14 -14.05
CA GLY A 424 -8.02 17.92 -14.66
C GLY A 424 -7.67 17.76 -16.15
N LYS A 425 -6.78 18.59 -16.70
CA LYS A 425 -6.28 18.42 -18.08
C LYS A 425 -5.00 17.60 -18.10
N ILE A 426 -4.69 17.03 -19.27
CA ILE A 426 -3.38 16.42 -19.52
C ILE A 426 -2.46 17.46 -20.12
N TRP A 427 -1.32 17.68 -19.46
CA TRP A 427 -0.28 18.62 -19.80
C TRP A 427 0.94 17.89 -20.34
N SER A 428 1.72 18.58 -21.17
CA SER A 428 2.96 18.08 -21.72
C SER A 428 4.06 19.14 -21.72
N ASN A 429 5.29 18.66 -21.72
CA ASN A 429 6.42 19.39 -22.26
C ASN A 429 7.36 18.42 -23.01
N TRP A 430 8.20 18.96 -23.90
CA TRP A 430 9.11 18.18 -24.73
C TRP A 430 10.51 18.80 -24.81
N TRP A 431 11.47 17.99 -25.25
CA TRP A 431 12.86 18.37 -25.49
C TRP A 431 13.34 17.84 -26.83
N ASP A 432 14.05 18.67 -27.60
CA ASP A 432 14.66 18.29 -28.88
C ASP A 432 16.09 18.81 -29.00
N GLN A 433 17.03 17.89 -29.18
CA GLN A 433 18.44 18.21 -29.34
C GLN A 433 18.74 19.02 -30.60
N ASN A 434 18.06 18.72 -31.71
CA ASN A 434 18.34 19.24 -33.04
C ASN A 434 17.67 20.59 -33.30
N ALA A 435 16.53 20.84 -32.64
CA ALA A 435 15.86 22.14 -32.71
C ALA A 435 16.58 23.23 -31.89
N GLY A 436 17.58 22.87 -31.08
CA GLY A 436 18.15 23.76 -30.06
C GLY A 436 17.13 24.17 -29.01
N ALA A 437 16.01 23.45 -28.92
CA ALA A 437 14.88 23.71 -28.04
C ALA A 437 15.03 22.86 -26.77
N GLY A 438 15.73 23.42 -25.80
CA GLY A 438 15.81 22.89 -24.45
C GLY A 438 14.46 22.96 -23.73
N TRP A 439 14.38 22.31 -22.57
CA TRP A 439 13.17 22.28 -21.73
C TRP A 439 12.60 23.67 -21.38
N TYR A 440 13.41 24.73 -21.45
CA TYR A 440 13.05 26.09 -21.06
C TYR A 440 12.67 27.00 -22.23
N ASP A 441 12.80 26.54 -23.47
CA ASP A 441 12.52 27.37 -24.65
C ASP A 441 11.01 27.50 -24.93
N HIS A 442 10.20 26.64 -24.29
CA HIS A 442 8.75 26.66 -24.34
C HIS A 442 8.15 26.28 -22.97
N GLY A 443 6.94 26.77 -22.70
CA GLY A 443 6.20 26.45 -21.46
C GLY A 443 5.41 25.16 -21.58
N ALA A 444 5.00 24.59 -20.43
CA ALA A 444 4.08 23.45 -20.43
C ALA A 444 2.75 23.82 -21.11
N PHE A 445 2.16 22.87 -21.84
CA PHE A 445 0.91 23.09 -22.60
C PHE A 445 -0.06 21.90 -22.46
N PRO A 446 -1.38 22.12 -22.53
CA PRO A 446 -2.35 21.03 -22.52
C PRO A 446 -2.37 20.31 -23.87
N ILE A 447 -2.51 19.00 -23.88
CA ILE A 447 -2.47 18.18 -25.11
C ILE A 447 -3.82 18.07 -25.84
N ALA A 448 -4.77 18.97 -25.60
CA ALA A 448 -6.00 19.09 -26.40
C ALA A 448 -6.60 20.49 -26.21
N ARG A 449 -7.41 20.95 -27.19
CA ARG A 449 -8.19 22.20 -27.03
C ARG A 449 -9.35 21.96 -26.06
N ASP A 450 -10.06 20.88 -26.32
CA ASP A 450 -11.24 20.48 -25.59
C ASP A 450 -10.97 19.19 -24.81
N PHE A 451 -11.25 19.24 -23.51
CA PHE A 451 -11.28 18.08 -22.61
C PHE A 451 -12.75 17.86 -22.21
N PRO A 452 -13.50 17.01 -22.92
CA PRO A 452 -14.92 16.79 -22.63
C PRO A 452 -15.16 16.25 -21.22
N VAL A 453 -14.15 15.55 -20.68
CA VAL A 453 -14.14 14.98 -19.33
C VAL A 453 -12.77 15.25 -18.70
N GLN A 454 -12.76 15.60 -17.42
CA GLN A 454 -11.55 15.79 -16.65
C GLN A 454 -10.87 14.45 -16.37
N ALA A 455 -9.54 14.47 -16.29
CA ALA A 455 -8.76 13.37 -15.74
C ALA A 455 -9.19 13.06 -14.31
N ALA A 456 -9.35 11.78 -13.99
CA ALA A 456 -9.70 11.34 -12.64
C ALA A 456 -8.59 11.70 -11.65
N PRO A 457 -8.91 12.09 -10.40
CA PRO A 457 -7.92 12.30 -9.36
C PRO A 457 -7.00 11.08 -9.18
N GLY A 458 -5.68 11.32 -9.13
CA GLY A 458 -4.69 10.26 -9.00
C GLY A 458 -4.54 9.33 -10.22
N THR A 459 -5.07 9.71 -11.38
CA THR A 459 -4.90 8.91 -12.61
C THR A 459 -3.43 8.81 -13.02
N ALA A 460 -3.04 7.64 -13.49
CA ALA A 460 -1.79 7.47 -14.23
C ALA A 460 -2.00 7.91 -15.67
N VAL A 461 -1.08 8.75 -16.17
CA VAL A 461 -0.94 9.04 -17.59
C VAL A 461 0.05 8.04 -18.17
N THR A 462 -0.23 7.53 -19.38
CA THR A 462 0.68 6.64 -20.11
C THR A 462 0.79 7.11 -21.55
N SER A 463 2.01 7.06 -22.11
CA SER A 463 2.32 7.49 -23.46
C SER A 463 3.07 6.41 -24.23
N VAL A 464 2.76 6.25 -25.51
CA VAL A 464 3.44 5.30 -26.41
C VAL A 464 3.84 6.03 -27.68
N ALA A 465 5.07 5.81 -28.13
CA ALA A 465 5.53 6.21 -29.45
C ALA A 465 5.41 5.02 -30.40
N ARG A 466 4.55 5.13 -31.41
CA ARG A 466 4.42 4.09 -32.45
C ARG A 466 5.47 4.21 -33.55
N THR A 467 5.91 5.44 -33.79
CA THR A 467 7.01 5.80 -34.69
C THR A 467 7.72 7.03 -34.12
N SER A 468 8.82 7.46 -34.74
CA SER A 468 9.49 8.71 -34.33
C SER A 468 8.61 9.95 -34.51
N GLY A 469 7.55 9.88 -35.32
CA GLY A 469 6.64 10.98 -35.62
C GLY A 469 5.21 10.76 -35.14
N HIS A 470 4.95 9.78 -34.26
CA HIS A 470 3.60 9.51 -33.76
C HIS A 470 3.57 9.18 -32.27
N LEU A 471 2.67 9.83 -31.52
CA LEU A 471 2.43 9.60 -30.10
C LEU A 471 0.96 9.34 -29.82
N ASP A 472 0.70 8.41 -28.92
CA ASP A 472 -0.61 8.18 -28.32
C ASP A 472 -0.50 8.34 -26.79
N VAL A 473 -1.42 9.05 -26.17
CA VAL A 473 -1.47 9.27 -24.72
C VAL A 473 -2.80 8.77 -24.17
N PHE A 474 -2.78 8.12 -23.02
CA PHE A 474 -3.95 7.48 -22.39
C PHE A 474 -4.06 7.86 -20.91
N TRP A 475 -5.30 8.03 -20.42
CA TRP A 475 -5.60 8.32 -19.02
C TRP A 475 -7.02 7.89 -18.64
N ALA A 476 -7.32 7.81 -17.34
CA ALA A 476 -8.68 7.59 -16.86
C ALA A 476 -9.42 8.92 -16.65
N GLY A 477 -10.64 9.04 -17.16
CA GLY A 477 -11.52 10.18 -16.95
C GLY A 477 -12.38 10.05 -15.68
N THR A 478 -12.89 11.17 -15.16
CA THR A 478 -13.85 11.19 -14.03
C THR A 478 -15.16 10.48 -14.33
N ASP A 479 -15.46 10.20 -15.61
CA ASP A 479 -16.60 9.40 -16.05
C ASP A 479 -16.34 7.87 -16.00
N GLY A 480 -15.16 7.45 -15.52
CA GLY A 480 -14.80 6.05 -15.38
C GLY A 480 -14.43 5.36 -16.68
N LYS A 481 -14.09 6.11 -17.75
CA LYS A 481 -13.60 5.56 -19.02
C LYS A 481 -12.11 5.82 -19.21
N ILE A 482 -11.50 5.09 -20.13
CA ILE A 482 -10.16 5.41 -20.64
C ILE A 482 -10.30 6.36 -21.83
N TRP A 483 -9.60 7.47 -21.76
CA TRP A 483 -9.52 8.51 -22.77
C TRP A 483 -8.14 8.52 -23.42
N SER A 484 -8.08 9.03 -24.65
CA SER A 484 -6.86 9.21 -25.39
C SER A 484 -6.84 10.51 -26.18
N ASN A 485 -5.64 10.98 -26.49
CA ASN A 485 -5.37 11.89 -27.59
C ASN A 485 -4.04 11.53 -28.25
N TRP A 486 -3.83 11.95 -29.50
CA TRP A 486 -2.64 11.60 -30.26
C TRP A 486 -2.04 12.78 -31.02
N TRP A 487 -0.81 12.57 -31.50
CA TRP A 487 -0.06 13.52 -32.33
C TRP A 487 0.63 12.79 -33.45
N ASP A 488 0.57 13.33 -34.67
CA ASP A 488 1.19 12.75 -35.85
C ASP A 488 1.85 13.81 -36.74
N GLN A 489 3.16 13.71 -36.86
CA GLN A 489 3.96 14.62 -37.69
C GLN A 489 3.73 14.43 -39.19
N ALA A 490 3.51 13.19 -39.64
CA ALA A 490 3.46 12.84 -41.06
C ALA A 490 2.20 13.40 -41.75
N THR A 491 1.09 13.41 -41.03
CA THR A 491 -0.20 13.95 -41.47
C THR A 491 -0.36 15.43 -41.12
N GLY A 492 0.55 15.99 -40.31
CA GLY A 492 0.47 17.37 -39.80
C GLY A 492 -0.60 17.55 -38.72
N ASN A 493 -1.18 16.47 -38.21
CA ASN A 493 -2.20 16.51 -37.16
C ASN A 493 -1.53 16.70 -35.79
N GLY A 494 -1.56 17.93 -35.31
CA GLY A 494 -1.15 18.32 -33.98
C GLY A 494 -2.17 17.95 -32.89
N TRP A 495 -1.75 18.10 -31.63
CA TRP A 495 -2.58 17.86 -30.44
C TRP A 495 -3.94 18.60 -30.43
N TYR A 496 -4.03 19.70 -31.19
CA TYR A 496 -5.17 20.61 -31.20
C TYR A 496 -6.08 20.45 -32.40
N ASP A 497 -5.75 19.56 -33.33
CA ASP A 497 -6.51 19.36 -34.58
C ASP A 497 -7.68 18.40 -34.39
N HIS A 498 -7.68 17.66 -33.27
CA HIS A 498 -8.76 16.80 -32.83
C HIS A 498 -8.89 16.86 -31.29
N GLY A 499 -10.06 16.50 -30.78
CA GLY A 499 -10.34 16.49 -29.34
C GLY A 499 -10.02 15.12 -28.71
N ALA A 500 -9.82 15.11 -27.39
CA ALA A 500 -9.70 13.86 -26.66
C ALA A 500 -10.94 12.98 -26.83
N PHE A 501 -10.76 11.66 -26.86
CA PHE A 501 -11.84 10.70 -27.12
C PHE A 501 -11.71 9.44 -26.25
N PRO A 502 -12.83 8.76 -25.91
CA PRO A 502 -12.78 7.48 -25.20
C PRO A 502 -12.32 6.36 -26.14
N ILE A 503 -11.56 5.40 -25.62
CA ILE A 503 -10.97 4.32 -26.45
C ILE A 503 -11.84 3.07 -26.56
N ALA A 504 -13.17 3.16 -26.41
CA ALA A 504 -14.07 2.04 -26.67
C ALA A 504 -15.50 2.51 -26.92
N ALA A 505 -16.26 1.77 -27.75
CA ALA A 505 -17.69 2.00 -27.92
C ALA A 505 -18.50 1.66 -26.65
N ARG A 506 -18.02 0.71 -25.86
CA ARG A 506 -18.66 0.27 -24.61
C ARG A 506 -17.63 0.00 -23.53
N PHE A 507 -17.88 0.56 -22.34
CA PHE A 507 -17.19 0.27 -21.08
C PHE A 507 -18.17 -0.45 -20.15
N PRO A 508 -18.12 -1.79 -20.05
CA PRO A 508 -19.08 -2.55 -19.24
C PRO A 508 -18.99 -2.25 -17.74
N VAL A 509 -17.82 -1.81 -17.28
CA VAL A 509 -17.56 -1.40 -15.90
C VAL A 509 -16.66 -0.18 -15.90
N PRO A 510 -16.84 0.74 -14.93
CA PRO A 510 -15.94 1.87 -14.75
C PRO A 510 -14.50 1.41 -14.42
N VAL A 511 -13.53 2.24 -14.82
CA VAL A 511 -12.14 2.15 -14.37
C VAL A 511 -12.10 2.34 -12.84
N ALA A 512 -11.33 1.50 -12.15
CA ALA A 512 -11.15 1.63 -10.70
C ALA A 512 -10.41 2.93 -10.36
N PRO A 513 -10.84 3.69 -9.32
CA PRO A 513 -10.13 4.87 -8.88
C PRO A 513 -8.66 4.59 -8.57
N GLY A 514 -7.77 5.45 -9.06
CA GLY A 514 -6.31 5.31 -8.91
C GLY A 514 -5.67 4.19 -9.73
N SER A 515 -6.43 3.44 -10.55
CA SER A 515 -5.87 2.40 -11.42
C SER A 515 -4.77 2.98 -12.32
N GLY A 516 -3.69 2.23 -12.47
CA GLY A 516 -2.77 2.43 -13.58
C GLY A 516 -3.45 2.16 -14.92
N VAL A 517 -2.94 2.80 -15.96
CA VAL A 517 -3.25 2.50 -17.37
C VAL A 517 -1.94 2.05 -18.00
N ALA A 518 -1.91 0.88 -18.63
CA ALA A 518 -0.77 0.43 -19.42
C ALA A 518 -1.14 0.46 -20.89
N ALA A 519 -0.21 0.86 -21.75
CA ALA A 519 -0.38 0.80 -23.19
C ALA A 519 0.91 0.30 -23.84
N VAL A 520 0.77 -0.54 -24.86
CA VAL A 520 1.89 -1.09 -25.62
C VAL A 520 1.61 -1.00 -27.11
N ALA A 521 2.63 -0.65 -27.89
CA ALA A 521 2.61 -0.82 -29.33
C ALA A 521 3.27 -2.15 -29.68
N ARG A 522 2.52 -3.05 -30.31
CA ARG A 522 3.07 -4.32 -30.83
C ARG A 522 3.71 -4.15 -32.20
N THR A 523 3.20 -3.19 -32.97
CA THR A 523 3.75 -2.70 -34.23
C THR A 523 3.44 -1.21 -34.33
N SER A 524 3.96 -0.53 -35.36
CA SER A 524 3.60 0.87 -35.60
C SER A 524 2.11 1.08 -35.88
N GLY A 525 1.36 0.04 -36.24
CA GLY A 525 -0.06 0.10 -36.56
C GLY A 525 -0.97 -0.64 -35.58
N HIS A 526 -0.46 -1.05 -34.40
CA HIS A 526 -1.24 -1.83 -33.45
C HIS A 526 -0.96 -1.42 -32.00
N LEU A 527 -2.02 -1.11 -31.25
CA LEU A 527 -1.96 -0.74 -29.84
C LEU A 527 -2.87 -1.62 -29.00
N ASP A 528 -2.41 -1.96 -27.80
CA ASP A 528 -3.19 -2.61 -26.76
C ASP A 528 -3.11 -1.78 -25.47
N VAL A 529 -4.26 -1.55 -24.84
CA VAL A 529 -4.38 -0.76 -23.59
C VAL A 529 -5.03 -1.61 -22.51
N PHE A 530 -4.53 -1.50 -21.29
CA PHE A 530 -4.94 -2.31 -20.13
C PHE A 530 -5.19 -1.46 -18.88
N TRP A 531 -6.18 -1.83 -18.08
CA TRP A 531 -6.53 -1.15 -16.82
C TRP A 531 -7.27 -2.06 -15.84
N ALA A 532 -7.36 -1.66 -14.57
CA ALA A 532 -8.21 -2.34 -13.59
C ALA A 532 -9.63 -1.74 -13.57
N GLY A 533 -10.64 -2.60 -13.61
CA GLY A 533 -12.05 -2.22 -13.46
C GLY A 533 -12.49 -2.18 -12.00
N THR A 534 -13.59 -1.47 -11.69
CA THR A 534 -14.18 -1.46 -10.33
C THR A 534 -14.67 -2.84 -9.86
N ASP A 535 -14.80 -3.81 -10.77
CA ASP A 535 -15.11 -5.21 -10.46
C ASP A 535 -13.87 -6.03 -10.07
N GLY A 536 -12.69 -5.41 -10.01
CA GLY A 536 -11.43 -6.07 -9.64
C GLY A 536 -10.82 -6.93 -10.74
N LYS A 537 -11.31 -6.84 -11.98
CA LYS A 537 -10.71 -7.51 -13.14
C LYS A 537 -9.74 -6.60 -13.87
N ILE A 538 -8.85 -7.18 -14.65
CA ILE A 538 -8.06 -6.44 -15.64
C ILE A 538 -8.78 -6.48 -16.98
N TRP A 539 -8.97 -5.29 -17.55
CA TRP A 539 -9.67 -5.04 -18.80
C TRP A 539 -8.71 -4.57 -19.87
N SER A 540 -9.07 -4.80 -21.12
CA SER A 540 -8.31 -4.36 -22.28
C SER A 540 -9.22 -3.81 -23.38
N ASN A 541 -8.64 -2.93 -24.20
CA ASN A 541 -9.09 -2.69 -25.56
C ASN A 541 -7.88 -2.47 -26.50
N TRP A 542 -8.08 -2.65 -27.80
CA TRP A 542 -7.03 -2.56 -28.80
C TRP A 542 -7.46 -1.82 -30.07
N TRP A 543 -6.47 -1.39 -30.85
CA TRP A 543 -6.62 -0.73 -32.15
C TRP A 543 -5.65 -1.32 -33.16
N ASP A 544 -6.12 -1.54 -34.39
CA ASP A 544 -5.33 -2.11 -35.48
C ASP A 544 -5.60 -1.43 -36.82
N GLN A 545 -4.58 -0.73 -37.32
CA GLN A 545 -4.62 -0.09 -38.62
C GLN A 545 -4.72 -1.10 -39.78
N ALA A 546 -4.06 -2.25 -39.68
CA ALA A 546 -3.92 -3.18 -40.79
C ALA A 546 -5.25 -3.90 -41.11
N THR A 547 -6.04 -4.18 -40.08
CA THR A 547 -7.36 -4.79 -40.23
C THR A 547 -8.49 -3.75 -40.36
N GLY A 548 -8.17 -2.47 -40.17
CA GLY A 548 -9.16 -1.38 -40.16
C GLY A 548 -10.02 -1.34 -38.90
N ASN A 549 -9.68 -2.14 -37.88
CA ASN A 549 -10.42 -2.20 -36.62
C ASN A 549 -10.00 -1.04 -35.71
N GLY A 550 -10.84 -0.01 -35.70
CA GLY A 550 -10.76 1.15 -34.83
C GLY A 550 -11.17 0.85 -33.38
N TRP A 551 -10.92 1.82 -32.49
CA TRP A 551 -11.28 1.73 -31.06
C TRP A 551 -12.78 1.44 -30.81
N TYR A 552 -13.65 1.80 -31.74
CA TYR A 552 -15.11 1.71 -31.61
C TYR A 552 -15.72 0.48 -32.29
N ASP A 553 -14.93 -0.31 -33.01
CA ASP A 553 -15.44 -1.49 -33.71
C ASP A 553 -15.73 -2.66 -32.75
N HIS A 554 -15.20 -2.58 -31.54
CA HIS A 554 -15.42 -3.52 -30.45
C HIS A 554 -15.46 -2.82 -29.09
N GLY A 555 -15.91 -3.55 -28.07
CA GLY A 555 -15.99 -3.06 -26.69
C GLY A 555 -14.83 -3.56 -25.83
N ALA A 556 -14.60 -2.90 -24.70
CA ALA A 556 -13.64 -3.38 -23.72
C ALA A 556 -14.00 -4.79 -23.22
N PHE A 557 -12.99 -5.61 -22.94
CA PHE A 557 -13.14 -7.00 -22.48
C PHE A 557 -12.15 -7.34 -21.35
N PRO A 558 -12.47 -8.27 -20.45
CA PRO A 558 -11.53 -8.73 -19.43
C PRO A 558 -10.46 -9.65 -20.06
N ILE A 559 -9.23 -9.60 -19.56
CA ILE A 559 -8.10 -10.41 -20.09
C ILE A 559 -8.02 -11.83 -19.49
N ALA A 560 -9.12 -12.34 -18.93
CA ALA A 560 -9.28 -13.72 -18.50
C ALA A 560 -10.76 -14.03 -18.21
N ALA A 561 -11.12 -15.32 -18.24
CA ALA A 561 -12.46 -15.78 -17.84
C ALA A 561 -12.72 -15.62 -16.33
N SER A 562 -11.67 -15.80 -15.52
CA SER A 562 -11.76 -15.85 -14.06
C SER A 562 -10.59 -15.13 -13.39
N PHE A 563 -10.91 -14.39 -12.33
CA PHE A 563 -9.97 -13.69 -11.46
C PHE A 563 -10.18 -14.21 -10.04
N PRO A 564 -9.47 -15.26 -9.61
CA PRO A 564 -9.65 -15.86 -8.28
C PRO A 564 -9.30 -14.89 -7.15
N VAL A 565 -8.44 -13.90 -7.43
CA VAL A 565 -8.13 -12.77 -6.56
C VAL A 565 -8.40 -11.48 -7.32
N PRO A 566 -9.25 -10.58 -6.79
CA PRO A 566 -9.45 -9.25 -7.37
C PRO A 566 -8.16 -8.44 -7.39
N ALA A 567 -7.98 -7.64 -8.44
CA ALA A 567 -6.97 -6.57 -8.49
C ALA A 567 -7.14 -5.61 -7.31
N ALA A 568 -6.02 -5.21 -6.71
CA ALA A 568 -6.03 -4.28 -5.58
C ALA A 568 -6.52 -2.89 -6.02
N PRO A 569 -7.32 -2.19 -5.19
CA PRO A 569 -7.66 -0.78 -5.44
C PRO A 569 -6.41 0.07 -5.68
N GLY A 570 -6.45 0.93 -6.69
CA GLY A 570 -5.33 1.78 -7.07
C GLY A 570 -4.12 1.06 -7.68
N THR A 571 -4.19 -0.24 -7.95
CA THR A 571 -3.03 -0.98 -8.49
C THR A 571 -2.54 -0.36 -9.79
N GLY A 572 -1.20 -0.28 -9.93
CA GLY A 572 -0.60 -0.17 -11.25
C GLY A 572 -0.94 -1.39 -12.10
N VAL A 573 -0.98 -1.18 -13.42
CA VAL A 573 -0.97 -2.24 -14.42
C VAL A 573 0.29 -2.01 -15.25
N ALA A 574 1.05 -3.07 -15.52
CA ALA A 574 2.15 -3.04 -16.47
C ALA A 574 1.85 -3.99 -17.62
N ALA A 575 2.23 -3.62 -18.83
CA ALA A 575 2.12 -4.47 -20.00
C ALA A 575 3.41 -4.37 -20.80
N VAL A 576 3.85 -5.50 -21.36
CA VAL A 576 5.03 -5.58 -22.22
C VAL A 576 4.68 -6.40 -23.46
N ALA A 577 5.17 -5.94 -24.61
CA ALA A 577 5.16 -6.72 -25.84
C ALA A 577 6.53 -7.40 -26.00
N ARG A 578 6.56 -8.73 -25.93
CA ARG A 578 7.81 -9.51 -26.17
C ARG A 578 8.13 -9.63 -27.65
N THR A 579 7.08 -9.71 -28.46
CA THR A 579 7.11 -9.71 -29.92
C THR A 579 5.83 -9.03 -30.42
N SER A 580 5.71 -8.84 -31.73
CA SER A 580 4.45 -8.35 -32.31
C SER A 580 3.25 -9.27 -32.06
N GLY A 581 3.49 -10.55 -31.73
CA GLY A 581 2.44 -11.54 -31.48
C GLY A 581 2.37 -12.03 -30.03
N HIS A 582 3.05 -11.37 -29.08
CA HIS A 582 3.06 -11.81 -27.68
C HIS A 582 3.02 -10.65 -26.69
N LEU A 583 2.09 -10.73 -25.74
CA LEU A 583 1.92 -9.76 -24.65
C LEU A 583 1.93 -10.44 -23.29
N ASP A 584 2.51 -9.76 -22.31
CA ASP A 584 2.42 -10.11 -20.89
C ASP A 584 1.92 -8.91 -20.10
N VAL A 585 0.97 -9.15 -19.19
CA VAL A 585 0.34 -8.11 -18.35
C VAL A 585 0.49 -8.48 -16.88
N PHE A 586 0.79 -7.49 -16.04
CA PHE A 586 1.07 -7.65 -14.62
C PHE A 586 0.28 -6.65 -13.77
N TRP A 587 -0.17 -7.08 -12.58
CA TRP A 587 -0.89 -6.24 -11.61
C TRP A 587 -0.73 -6.75 -10.18
N VAL A 588 -1.04 -5.92 -9.19
CA VAL A 588 -1.08 -6.32 -7.77
C VAL A 588 -2.49 -6.80 -7.41
N GLY A 589 -2.58 -7.99 -6.84
CA GLY A 589 -3.83 -8.54 -6.29
C GLY A 589 -4.12 -8.01 -4.89
N THR A 590 -5.38 -8.08 -4.48
CA THR A 590 -5.83 -7.80 -3.09
C THR A 590 -5.17 -8.69 -2.03
N ASP A 591 -4.56 -9.80 -2.43
CA ASP A 591 -3.76 -10.67 -1.57
C ASP A 591 -2.29 -10.19 -1.42
N GLY A 592 -1.92 -9.08 -2.06
CA GLY A 592 -0.58 -8.51 -2.03
C GLY A 592 0.44 -9.29 -2.87
N LYS A 593 0.00 -10.13 -3.81
CA LYS A 593 0.89 -10.78 -4.80
C LYS A 593 0.86 -10.01 -6.12
N VAL A 594 1.92 -10.16 -6.92
CA VAL A 594 1.89 -9.76 -8.33
C VAL A 594 1.36 -10.92 -9.16
N TRP A 595 0.33 -10.64 -9.95
CA TRP A 595 -0.36 -11.57 -10.83
C TRP A 595 -0.05 -11.24 -12.29
N SER A 596 -0.17 -12.26 -13.14
CA SER A 596 0.06 -12.15 -14.58
C SER A 596 -0.98 -12.90 -15.40
N ALA A 597 -1.15 -12.44 -16.63
CA ALA A 597 -1.80 -13.09 -17.75
C ALA A 597 -1.02 -12.77 -19.02
N TRP A 598 -1.12 -13.61 -20.04
CA TRP A 598 -0.40 -13.42 -21.29
C TRP A 598 -1.28 -13.74 -22.50
N TRP A 599 -0.82 -13.33 -23.68
CA TRP A 599 -1.47 -13.62 -24.95
C TRP A 599 -0.42 -13.94 -26.00
N ASP A 600 -0.65 -15.00 -26.77
CA ASP A 600 0.25 -15.44 -27.84
C ASP A 600 -0.53 -15.78 -29.13
N GLN A 601 -0.33 -14.96 -30.15
CA GLN A 601 -0.95 -15.17 -31.46
C GLN A 601 -0.41 -16.41 -32.17
N ILE A 602 0.89 -16.68 -32.06
CA ILE A 602 1.60 -17.69 -32.84
C ILE A 602 1.28 -19.08 -32.28
N ALA A 603 1.22 -19.20 -30.96
CA ALA A 603 0.79 -20.41 -30.27
C ALA A 603 -0.73 -20.63 -30.35
N GLY A 604 -1.50 -19.66 -30.84
CA GLY A 604 -2.97 -19.71 -30.87
C GLY A 604 -3.59 -19.67 -29.47
N MET A 605 -2.91 -19.03 -28.51
CA MET A 605 -3.31 -18.99 -27.10
C MET A 605 -3.84 -17.59 -26.76
N GLY A 606 -5.16 -17.46 -26.78
CA GLY A 606 -5.88 -16.28 -26.39
C GLY A 606 -5.95 -16.05 -24.88
N TRP A 607 -6.45 -14.87 -24.49
CA TRP A 607 -6.63 -14.47 -23.09
C TRP A 607 -7.51 -15.41 -22.25
N TYR A 608 -8.40 -16.18 -22.89
CA TYR A 608 -9.36 -17.06 -22.22
C TYR A 608 -8.91 -18.53 -22.19
N ASP A 609 -7.80 -18.86 -22.85
CA ASP A 609 -7.34 -20.25 -22.99
C ASP A 609 -6.54 -20.72 -21.76
N HIS A 610 -6.25 -19.81 -20.82
CA HIS A 610 -5.57 -20.08 -19.56
C HIS A 610 -6.07 -19.14 -18.45
N GLY A 611 -5.80 -19.51 -17.20
CA GLY A 611 -6.12 -18.69 -16.03
C GLY A 611 -5.01 -17.70 -15.69
N VAL A 612 -5.35 -16.66 -14.93
CA VAL A 612 -4.36 -15.77 -14.32
C VAL A 612 -3.57 -16.49 -13.22
N PHE A 613 -2.31 -16.10 -12.99
CA PHE A 613 -1.44 -16.77 -12.02
C PHE A 613 -0.50 -15.79 -11.29
N PRO A 614 -0.09 -16.07 -10.04
CA PRO A 614 0.92 -15.26 -9.35
C PRO A 614 2.31 -15.55 -9.94
N ILE A 615 3.17 -14.53 -10.02
CA ILE A 615 4.51 -14.67 -10.64
C ILE A 615 5.58 -15.25 -9.70
N ALA A 616 5.19 -15.83 -8.57
CA ALA A 616 6.10 -16.50 -7.65
C ALA A 616 5.37 -17.46 -6.70
N ALA A 617 6.07 -18.49 -6.24
CA ALA A 617 5.52 -19.50 -5.32
C ALA A 617 5.57 -19.04 -3.86
N GLN A 618 6.58 -18.23 -3.53
CA GLN A 618 6.84 -17.72 -2.19
C GLN A 618 6.83 -16.19 -2.19
N TRP A 619 6.17 -15.62 -1.19
CA TRP A 619 5.98 -14.19 -1.03
C TRP A 619 6.44 -13.76 0.38
N PRO A 620 7.77 -13.62 0.61
CA PRO A 620 8.31 -13.22 1.90
C PRO A 620 7.79 -11.85 2.35
N VAL A 621 7.52 -10.96 1.39
CA VAL A 621 6.93 -9.63 1.64
C VAL A 621 5.81 -9.39 0.62
N PRO A 622 4.58 -9.08 1.07
CA PRO A 622 3.50 -8.67 0.17
C PRO A 622 3.83 -7.37 -0.56
N ALA A 623 3.47 -7.29 -1.84
CA ALA A 623 3.38 -6.04 -2.59
C ALA A 623 2.35 -5.10 -1.94
N VAL A 624 2.57 -3.79 -2.10
CA VAL A 624 1.67 -2.77 -1.56
C VAL A 624 0.44 -2.62 -2.47
N PRO A 625 -0.79 -2.84 -1.99
CA PRO A 625 -2.01 -2.44 -2.71
C PRO A 625 -1.94 -0.95 -3.07
N GLY A 626 -2.23 -0.60 -4.32
CA GLY A 626 -2.10 0.78 -4.79
C GLY A 626 -0.69 1.17 -5.29
N SER A 627 0.31 0.29 -5.14
CA SER A 627 1.64 0.54 -5.72
C SER A 627 1.68 0.26 -7.23
N GLY A 628 2.68 0.86 -7.87
CA GLY A 628 3.01 0.52 -9.26
C GLY A 628 3.69 -0.84 -9.35
N VAL A 629 3.31 -1.62 -10.35
CA VAL A 629 4.15 -2.68 -10.91
C VAL A 629 4.73 -2.15 -12.22
N THR A 630 5.98 -2.50 -12.51
CA THR A 630 6.64 -2.19 -13.78
C THR A 630 7.29 -3.46 -14.30
N ALA A 631 7.33 -3.62 -15.61
CA ALA A 631 7.89 -4.78 -16.26
C ALA A 631 8.66 -4.34 -17.50
N VAL A 632 9.74 -5.04 -17.81
CA VAL A 632 10.55 -4.83 -18.99
C VAL A 632 10.83 -6.17 -19.68
N ALA A 633 10.74 -6.16 -21.00
CA ALA A 633 11.23 -7.25 -21.83
C ALA A 633 12.64 -6.90 -22.31
N ARG A 634 13.65 -7.63 -21.83
CA ARG A 634 15.05 -7.43 -22.28
C ARG A 634 15.34 -8.11 -23.60
N THR A 635 14.64 -9.20 -23.85
CA THR A 635 14.60 -9.94 -25.12
C THR A 635 13.20 -10.52 -25.29
N SER A 636 12.90 -11.12 -26.43
CA SER A 636 11.63 -11.84 -26.63
C SER A 636 11.44 -13.01 -25.66
N GLY A 637 12.52 -13.52 -25.06
CA GLY A 637 12.52 -14.66 -24.15
C GLY A 637 12.85 -14.31 -22.71
N HIS A 638 12.95 -13.02 -22.34
CA HIS A 638 13.31 -12.62 -20.98
C HIS A 638 12.50 -11.43 -20.49
N LEU A 639 11.88 -11.59 -19.32
CA LEU A 639 11.12 -10.57 -18.61
C LEU A 639 11.67 -10.33 -17.21
N ASP A 640 11.64 -9.07 -16.79
CA ASP A 640 11.92 -8.68 -15.41
C ASP A 640 10.75 -7.82 -14.91
N VAL A 641 10.26 -8.11 -13.71
CA VAL A 641 9.12 -7.44 -13.09
C VAL A 641 9.54 -6.88 -11.74
N PHE A 642 9.13 -5.65 -11.45
CA PHE A 642 9.49 -4.93 -10.23
C PHE A 642 8.26 -4.32 -9.56
N TRP A 643 8.27 -4.31 -8.22
CA TRP A 643 7.19 -3.75 -7.42
C TRP A 643 7.68 -3.24 -6.06
N ALA A 644 6.88 -2.40 -5.42
CA ALA A 644 7.13 -2.00 -4.04
C ALA A 644 6.59 -3.04 -3.05
N GLY A 645 7.45 -3.54 -2.18
CA GLY A 645 7.08 -4.37 -1.04
C GLY A 645 6.55 -3.53 0.12
N SER A 646 5.68 -4.12 0.93
CA SER A 646 5.15 -3.51 2.17
C SER A 646 6.24 -3.07 3.14
N ASN A 647 7.41 -3.71 3.12
CA ASN A 647 8.58 -3.29 3.88
C ASN A 647 9.27 -2.00 3.35
N GLY A 648 8.72 -1.35 2.32
CA GLY A 648 9.27 -0.15 1.70
C GLY A 648 10.43 -0.38 0.74
N ARG A 649 10.85 -1.63 0.52
CA ARG A 649 11.89 -1.98 -0.46
C ARG A 649 11.28 -2.26 -1.83
N VAL A 650 12.12 -2.18 -2.86
CA VAL A 650 11.77 -2.69 -4.18
C VAL A 650 12.07 -4.19 -4.24
N TRP A 651 11.19 -4.94 -4.88
CA TRP A 651 11.30 -6.37 -5.07
C TRP A 651 11.24 -6.70 -6.54
N SER A 652 11.84 -7.84 -6.91
CA SER A 652 11.85 -8.32 -8.28
C SER A 652 11.65 -9.82 -8.40
N ALA A 653 11.13 -10.20 -9.55
CA ALA A 653 11.09 -11.54 -10.10
C ALA A 653 11.38 -11.45 -11.60
N TRP A 654 11.89 -12.54 -12.17
CA TRP A 654 12.18 -12.61 -13.60
C TRP A 654 11.79 -13.96 -14.18
N TRP A 655 11.68 -13.98 -15.50
CA TRP A 655 11.38 -15.17 -16.29
C TRP A 655 12.29 -15.24 -17.51
N ASP A 656 12.79 -16.43 -17.81
CA ASP A 656 13.62 -16.72 -18.99
C ASP A 656 13.13 -18.00 -19.68
N GLN A 657 12.84 -17.90 -20.97
CA GLN A 657 12.35 -19.00 -21.80
C GLN A 657 13.37 -20.14 -21.97
N GLN A 658 14.67 -19.81 -22.09
CA GLN A 658 15.75 -20.75 -22.33
C GLN A 658 16.18 -21.50 -21.07
N ALA A 659 15.92 -20.92 -19.89
CA ALA A 659 16.14 -21.61 -18.63
C ALA A 659 15.25 -22.86 -18.45
N GLY A 660 14.22 -23.03 -19.30
CA GLY A 660 13.24 -24.12 -19.20
C GLY A 660 12.33 -24.01 -17.97
N ASN A 661 12.40 -22.88 -17.28
CA ASN A 661 11.83 -22.64 -15.96
C ASN A 661 10.63 -21.70 -16.05
N GLY A 662 9.63 -21.93 -15.20
CA GLY A 662 8.51 -21.02 -15.03
C GLY A 662 8.88 -19.87 -14.08
N TRP A 663 7.96 -18.92 -13.92
CA TRP A 663 8.05 -17.84 -12.92
C TRP A 663 8.35 -18.35 -11.49
N TYR A 664 8.02 -19.61 -11.19
CA TYR A 664 8.09 -20.18 -9.84
C TYR A 664 9.49 -20.62 -9.39
N ASP A 665 10.48 -20.68 -10.30
CA ASP A 665 11.75 -21.37 -10.02
C ASP A 665 12.85 -20.43 -9.51
N HIS A 666 12.71 -19.11 -9.66
CA HIS A 666 13.77 -18.14 -9.34
C HIS A 666 13.53 -17.33 -8.05
N GLY A 667 12.38 -17.54 -7.39
CA GLY A 667 12.01 -16.82 -6.16
C GLY A 667 11.88 -15.31 -6.36
N VAL A 668 11.43 -14.61 -5.31
CA VAL A 668 11.45 -13.14 -5.29
C VAL A 668 12.62 -12.66 -4.43
N PHE A 669 13.27 -11.58 -4.84
CA PHE A 669 14.40 -10.99 -4.12
C PHE A 669 14.22 -9.48 -3.98
N SER A 670 14.83 -8.90 -2.94
CA SER A 670 14.83 -7.46 -2.71
C SER A 670 15.99 -6.79 -3.44
N ILE A 671 15.75 -5.57 -3.92
CA ILE A 671 16.72 -4.69 -4.57
C ILE A 671 17.16 -3.58 -3.62
#